data_AF-A0A710EC84-F1
#
_entry.id   AF-A0A710EC84-F1
#
_cell.length_a   1.000
_cell.length_b   1.000
_cell.length_c   1.000
_cell.angle_alpha   90.00
_cell.angle_beta   90.00
_cell.angle_gamma   90.00
#
_symmetry.space_group_name_H-M   'P 1'
#
loop_
_entity.id
_entity.type
_entity.pdbx_description
1 polymer ?
#
loop_
_entity_poly.entity_id
_entity_poly.type
_entity_poly.pdbx_seq_one_letter_code
_entity_poly.pdbx_strand_id
1 'polypeptide(L)'
;MNTNNIKKYAPQARNQFRDAVIQKLTTLGISADKKGNLQIADAELVGETMRYGQFDYPKSTLTRRDRLVKRAREQGFDVLVEHCAYTWFNRLCAIRYMEIHGYLDHGFHMLSHPDNPTGFEVLDHVPEVAEALLPEKKAQLVEMKLSGNQDEAIYRELLLAQCHALHRAMPFLFEAVDDEAELLLPDNLTRTDSILRGLVDGIPEEDWQEVEVIGWLYQFYISEKKDAVIGKVVKSEDIPAATQLFTPNWIVQYLVQNSVGRQWLQTYPDSPLKGKMDYYIEPAEQTPEVQAQLAAITPASIEPESIKVLDPACGSGHILIEVYNVLKNIYEERGYRARDIPQLILENNIFGLDIDDRAAQLSGFALLMMARQDDRRIFTRDVRLNIVSLQESLHLDIAKLWQQLNFHQQNQTGSMGDMFAENTALAHTDSAEYQLLMRTLKRFVNAKTLGSLIQVPQEEEAELKAFLEALYRMEQEGDFQQKAAAKAFIPYIQQAWILAQRYDAVVANPPYMGGKGMNSELKEFAKNNFPDSKADLFAMFMQNAFSLLKENGFNAQVNMQSWMFLSSYEALRNWLLDNKTFITMAHLGARAFGQISGEVVQTTAWVIKNQHSERYQPVFFRLIDGREEVKKSDLLLRKNIFDKFTQHDFKNI
;
A
#
# COMPACT_ATOMS: atom_id res chain seq x y z
N MET A 1 17.02 7.72 -11.52
CA MET A 1 15.70 8.11 -12.03
C MET A 1 15.52 9.63 -12.03
N ASN A 2 15.08 10.20 -13.14
CA ASN A 2 14.73 11.59 -13.35
C ASN A 2 13.21 11.79 -13.21
N THR A 3 12.77 12.34 -12.08
CA THR A 3 11.33 12.52 -11.80
C THR A 3 10.64 13.55 -12.70
N ASN A 4 11.36 14.33 -13.51
CA ASN A 4 10.76 15.39 -14.33
C ASN A 4 9.89 14.85 -15.48
N ASN A 5 10.29 13.74 -16.10
CA ASN A 5 9.51 13.09 -17.16
C ASN A 5 8.17 12.60 -16.60
N ILE A 6 8.24 11.93 -15.45
CA ILE A 6 7.07 11.42 -14.71
C ILE A 6 6.14 12.56 -14.30
N LYS A 7 6.70 13.65 -13.75
CA LYS A 7 5.94 14.84 -13.32
C LYS A 7 5.19 15.52 -14.48
N LYS A 8 5.74 15.47 -15.69
CA LYS A 8 5.10 16.01 -16.90
C LYS A 8 4.00 15.07 -17.41
N TYR A 9 4.25 13.76 -17.41
CA TYR A 9 3.33 12.76 -17.96
C TYR A 9 2.12 12.48 -17.08
N ALA A 10 2.31 12.20 -15.78
CA ALA A 10 1.27 11.61 -14.96
C ALA A 10 -0.03 12.46 -14.83
N PRO A 11 0.02 13.80 -14.69
CA PRO A 11 -1.21 14.61 -14.70
C PRO A 11 -1.94 14.58 -16.05
N GLN A 12 -1.19 14.52 -17.16
CA GLN A 12 -1.78 14.41 -18.50
C GLN A 12 -2.45 13.04 -18.69
N ALA A 13 -1.76 11.98 -18.24
CA ALA A 13 -2.28 10.62 -18.25
C ALA A 13 -3.61 10.54 -17.49
N ARG A 14 -3.71 11.12 -16.28
CA ARG A 14 -4.96 11.15 -15.51
C ARG A 14 -6.14 11.66 -16.33
N ASN A 15 -5.97 12.80 -17.00
CA ASN A 15 -7.05 13.37 -17.81
C ASN A 15 -7.39 12.48 -19.01
N GLN A 16 -6.39 11.95 -19.72
CA GLN A 16 -6.59 11.04 -20.86
C GLN A 16 -7.30 9.74 -20.47
N PHE A 17 -6.92 9.12 -19.35
CA PHE A 17 -7.56 7.90 -18.85
C PHE A 17 -9.01 8.15 -18.41
N ARG A 18 -9.28 9.29 -17.74
CA ARG A 18 -10.65 9.68 -17.39
C ARG A 18 -11.51 9.87 -18.64
N ASP A 19 -11.01 10.60 -19.64
CA ASP A 19 -11.74 10.84 -20.87
C ASP A 19 -12.03 9.53 -21.61
N ALA A 20 -11.06 8.62 -21.68
CA ALA A 20 -11.23 7.30 -22.29
C ALA A 20 -12.30 6.46 -21.55
N VAL A 21 -12.28 6.45 -20.21
CA VAL A 21 -13.30 5.75 -19.41
C VAL A 21 -14.68 6.38 -19.59
N ILE A 22 -14.78 7.71 -19.64
CA ILE A 22 -16.05 8.41 -19.90
C ILE A 22 -16.61 8.01 -21.27
N GLN A 23 -15.76 7.92 -22.30
CA GLN A 23 -16.17 7.45 -23.62
C GLN A 23 -16.72 6.02 -23.55
N LYS A 24 -16.02 5.08 -22.89
CA LYS A 24 -16.51 3.70 -22.72
C LYS A 24 -17.83 3.65 -21.94
N LEU A 25 -17.96 4.36 -20.83
CA LEU A 25 -19.21 4.46 -20.07
C LEU A 25 -20.35 4.99 -20.93
N THR A 26 -20.09 6.02 -21.75
CA THR A 26 -21.09 6.59 -22.67
C THR A 26 -21.57 5.54 -23.67
N THR A 27 -20.67 4.70 -24.21
CA THR A 27 -21.07 3.61 -25.10
C THR A 27 -21.91 2.54 -24.40
N LEU A 28 -21.76 2.36 -23.09
CA LEU A 28 -22.58 1.47 -22.25
C LEU A 28 -23.89 2.11 -21.78
N GLY A 29 -24.20 3.31 -22.29
CA GLY A 29 -25.38 4.09 -21.93
C GLY A 29 -25.33 4.64 -20.51
N ILE A 30 -24.13 4.89 -19.96
CA ILE A 30 -23.90 5.47 -18.63
C ILE A 30 -23.22 6.83 -18.83
N SER A 31 -23.91 7.93 -18.52
CA SER A 31 -23.36 9.27 -18.65
C SER A 31 -23.82 10.18 -17.51
N ALA A 32 -23.26 11.38 -17.42
CA ALA A 32 -23.71 12.40 -16.49
C ALA A 32 -23.90 13.74 -17.21
N ASP A 33 -24.88 14.53 -16.78
CA ASP A 33 -25.07 15.88 -17.29
C ASP A 33 -24.02 16.86 -16.74
N LYS A 34 -24.02 18.11 -17.24
CA LYS A 34 -23.10 19.17 -16.77
C LYS A 34 -23.26 19.52 -15.29
N LYS A 35 -24.34 19.09 -14.63
CA LYS A 35 -24.61 19.27 -13.20
C LYS A 35 -24.25 18.02 -12.38
N GLY A 36 -23.74 16.96 -13.03
CA GLY A 36 -23.37 15.70 -12.39
C GLY A 36 -24.53 14.71 -12.18
N ASN A 37 -25.72 14.98 -12.73
CA ASN A 37 -26.84 14.05 -12.60
C ASN A 37 -26.63 12.86 -13.54
N LEU A 38 -26.72 11.66 -12.98
CA LEU A 38 -26.54 10.40 -13.69
C LEU A 38 -27.67 10.15 -14.69
N GLN A 39 -27.31 9.79 -15.92
CA GLN A 39 -28.20 9.41 -17.01
C GLN A 39 -27.88 7.97 -17.44
N ILE A 40 -28.85 7.08 -17.31
CA ILE A 40 -28.71 5.67 -17.64
C ILE A 40 -29.70 5.33 -18.76
N ALA A 41 -29.19 4.90 -19.91
CA ALA A 41 -30.01 4.40 -21.01
C ALA A 41 -30.59 3.03 -20.68
N ASP A 42 -31.76 2.73 -21.23
CA ASP A 42 -32.36 1.41 -21.12
C ASP A 42 -31.57 0.35 -21.91
N ALA A 43 -31.67 -0.89 -21.45
CA ALA A 43 -31.03 -2.04 -22.05
C ALA A 43 -32.05 -2.78 -22.91
N GLU A 44 -31.95 -2.65 -24.24
CA GLU A 44 -32.88 -3.28 -25.19
C GLU A 44 -32.27 -4.53 -25.80
N LEU A 45 -32.98 -5.67 -25.72
CA LEU A 45 -32.52 -6.91 -26.36
C LEU A 45 -32.85 -6.87 -27.85
N VAL A 46 -31.82 -6.90 -28.69
CA VAL A 46 -31.94 -6.97 -30.16
C VAL A 46 -31.21 -8.23 -30.64
N GLY A 47 -31.96 -9.32 -30.85
CA GLY A 47 -31.39 -10.62 -31.22
C GLY A 47 -30.50 -11.20 -30.12
N GLU A 48 -29.23 -11.45 -30.43
CA GLU A 48 -28.21 -11.92 -29.47
C GLU A 48 -27.38 -10.78 -28.84
N THR A 49 -27.73 -9.53 -29.14
CA THR A 49 -27.04 -8.33 -28.65
C THR A 49 -27.94 -7.49 -27.73
N MET A 50 -27.31 -6.76 -26.81
CA MET A 50 -27.94 -5.74 -25.99
C MET A 50 -27.59 -4.37 -26.56
N ARG A 51 -28.61 -3.56 -26.83
CA ARG A 51 -28.47 -2.17 -27.27
C ARG A 51 -28.54 -1.23 -26.08
N TYR A 52 -27.55 -0.35 -25.99
CA TYR A 52 -27.49 0.75 -25.03
C TYR A 52 -27.44 2.07 -25.79
N GLY A 53 -28.59 2.73 -25.92
CA GLY A 53 -28.70 3.92 -26.77
C GLY A 53 -28.42 3.60 -28.24
N GLN A 54 -27.24 3.97 -28.74
CA GLN A 54 -26.83 3.77 -30.14
C GLN A 54 -25.80 2.64 -30.33
N PHE A 55 -25.36 1.99 -29.25
CA PHE A 55 -24.29 1.00 -29.29
C PHE A 55 -24.81 -0.40 -28.98
N ASP A 56 -24.33 -1.39 -29.73
CA ASP A 56 -24.70 -2.80 -29.59
C ASP A 56 -23.54 -3.58 -28.95
N TYR A 57 -23.86 -4.37 -27.92
CA TYR A 57 -22.91 -5.18 -27.16
C TYR A 57 -23.37 -6.64 -27.06
N PRO A 58 -22.47 -7.61 -26.86
CA PRO A 58 -22.86 -9.00 -26.61
C PRO A 58 -23.73 -9.12 -25.35
N LYS A 59 -24.73 -10.01 -25.36
CA LYS A 59 -25.63 -10.22 -24.22
C LYS A 59 -24.93 -10.54 -22.90
N SER A 60 -23.74 -11.16 -22.95
CA SER A 60 -22.92 -11.46 -21.77
C SER A 60 -22.49 -10.21 -20.98
N THR A 61 -22.47 -9.03 -21.60
CA THR A 61 -22.06 -7.78 -20.93
C THR A 61 -23.10 -7.21 -19.96
N LEU A 62 -24.37 -7.64 -20.04
CA LEU A 62 -25.47 -7.04 -19.27
C LEU A 62 -25.21 -7.05 -17.76
N THR A 63 -24.84 -8.21 -17.21
CA THR A 63 -24.60 -8.35 -15.76
C THR A 63 -23.45 -7.47 -15.29
N ARG A 64 -22.37 -7.38 -16.06
CA ARG A 64 -21.19 -6.54 -15.76
C ARG A 64 -21.56 -5.05 -15.83
N ARG A 65 -22.36 -4.66 -16.83
CA ARG A 65 -22.88 -3.30 -16.99
C ARG A 65 -23.80 -2.90 -15.84
N ASP A 66 -24.67 -3.79 -15.36
CA ASP A 66 -25.57 -3.49 -14.23
C ASP A 66 -24.81 -3.24 -12.92
N ARG A 67 -23.65 -3.90 -12.73
CA ARG A 67 -22.75 -3.59 -11.60
C ARG A 67 -22.16 -2.18 -11.71
N LEU A 68 -21.76 -1.75 -12.92
CA LEU A 68 -21.31 -0.35 -13.15
C LEU A 68 -22.42 0.66 -12.86
N VAL A 69 -23.65 0.38 -13.30
CA VAL A 69 -24.81 1.23 -13.03
C VAL A 69 -25.06 1.34 -11.52
N LYS A 70 -25.00 0.22 -10.80
CA LYS A 70 -25.15 0.21 -9.33
C LYS A 70 -24.07 1.07 -8.66
N ARG A 71 -22.79 0.89 -9.03
CA ARG A 71 -21.68 1.69 -8.51
C ARG A 71 -21.86 3.19 -8.81
N ALA A 72 -22.25 3.53 -10.03
CA ALA A 72 -22.50 4.92 -10.42
C ALA A 72 -23.62 5.58 -9.59
N ARG A 73 -24.66 4.82 -9.22
CA ARG A 73 -25.77 5.30 -8.37
C ARG A 73 -25.36 5.46 -6.90
N GLU A 74 -24.56 4.53 -6.38
CA GLU A 74 -24.17 4.51 -4.96
C GLU A 74 -23.02 5.50 -4.66
N GLN A 75 -22.04 5.59 -5.56
CA GLN A 75 -20.79 6.35 -5.34
C GLN A 75 -20.75 7.67 -6.12
N GLY A 76 -21.57 7.80 -7.17
CA GLY A 76 -21.53 8.93 -8.11
C GLY A 76 -20.66 8.67 -9.34
N PHE A 77 -20.99 9.33 -10.44
CA PHE A 77 -20.35 9.12 -11.75
C PHE A 77 -18.86 9.49 -11.76
N ASP A 78 -18.50 10.66 -11.21
CA ASP A 78 -17.10 11.13 -11.22
C ASP A 78 -16.18 10.22 -10.39
N VAL A 79 -16.68 9.73 -9.25
CA VAL A 79 -15.95 8.78 -8.40
C VAL A 79 -15.73 7.45 -9.13
N LEU A 80 -16.75 6.94 -9.83
CA LEU A 80 -16.60 5.74 -10.67
C LEU A 80 -15.56 5.94 -11.78
N VAL A 81 -15.60 7.08 -12.49
CA VAL A 81 -14.65 7.41 -13.56
C VAL A 81 -13.22 7.45 -13.02
N GLU A 82 -12.99 8.18 -11.91
CA GLU A 82 -11.67 8.26 -11.27
C GLU A 82 -11.15 6.89 -10.87
N HIS A 83 -12.00 6.06 -10.25
CA HIS A 83 -11.63 4.72 -9.83
C HIS A 83 -11.21 3.88 -11.05
N CYS A 84 -12.05 3.78 -12.07
CA CYS A 84 -11.77 2.92 -13.23
C CYS A 84 -10.60 3.42 -14.08
N ALA A 85 -10.46 4.74 -14.26
CA ALA A 85 -9.32 5.35 -14.95
C ALA A 85 -8.01 5.00 -14.25
N TYR A 86 -8.02 5.10 -12.92
CA TYR A 86 -6.87 4.77 -12.10
C TYR A 86 -6.51 3.28 -12.13
N THR A 87 -7.52 2.39 -12.06
CA THR A 87 -7.31 0.94 -12.19
C THR A 87 -6.56 0.60 -13.47
N TRP A 88 -6.97 1.17 -14.61
CA TRP A 88 -6.29 0.94 -15.89
C TRP A 88 -4.90 1.56 -15.95
N PHE A 89 -4.74 2.79 -15.47
CA PHE A 89 -3.44 3.44 -15.39
C PHE A 89 -2.43 2.58 -14.60
N ASN A 90 -2.82 2.09 -13.43
CA ASN A 90 -1.96 1.28 -12.57
C ASN A 90 -1.58 -0.07 -13.21
N ARG A 91 -2.55 -0.77 -13.82
CA ARG A 91 -2.28 -2.04 -14.51
C ARG A 91 -1.26 -1.86 -15.63
N LEU A 92 -1.41 -0.80 -16.42
CA LEU A 92 -0.51 -0.52 -17.52
C LEU A 92 0.88 -0.09 -17.03
N CYS A 93 0.96 0.70 -15.95
CA CYS A 93 2.25 1.01 -15.33
C CYS A 93 2.94 -0.24 -14.79
N ALA A 94 2.19 -1.15 -14.16
CA ALA A 94 2.71 -2.42 -13.67
C ALA A 94 3.22 -3.30 -14.82
N ILE A 95 2.45 -3.46 -15.89
CA ILE A 95 2.87 -4.20 -17.09
C ILE A 95 4.11 -3.55 -17.72
N ARG A 96 4.16 -2.21 -17.83
CA ARG A 96 5.33 -1.48 -18.36
C ARG A 96 6.58 -1.74 -17.54
N TYR A 97 6.47 -1.71 -16.22
CA TYR A 97 7.60 -2.07 -15.35
C TYR A 97 8.02 -3.53 -15.57
N MET A 98 7.05 -4.46 -15.59
CA MET A 98 7.33 -5.88 -15.72
C MET A 98 7.96 -6.26 -17.06
N GLU A 99 7.52 -5.67 -18.18
CA GLU A 99 8.09 -5.98 -19.49
C GLU A 99 9.56 -5.53 -19.59
N ILE A 100 9.89 -4.33 -19.11
CA ILE A 100 11.26 -3.79 -19.14
C ILE A 100 12.24 -4.70 -18.38
N HIS A 101 11.75 -5.35 -17.32
CA HIS A 101 12.55 -6.26 -16.50
C HIS A 101 12.45 -7.73 -16.93
N GLY A 102 11.69 -8.05 -17.98
CA GLY A 102 11.48 -9.43 -18.44
C GLY A 102 10.75 -10.30 -17.40
N TYR A 103 9.80 -9.73 -16.68
CA TYR A 103 9.01 -10.42 -15.64
C TYR A 103 7.70 -11.03 -16.16
N LEU A 104 7.38 -10.83 -17.45
CA LEU A 104 6.27 -11.50 -18.13
C LEU A 104 6.72 -12.90 -18.58
N ASP A 105 5.99 -13.94 -18.17
CA ASP A 105 6.42 -15.34 -18.35
C ASP A 105 6.53 -15.77 -19.82
N HIS A 106 5.78 -15.13 -20.73
CA HIS A 106 5.87 -15.39 -22.16
C HIS A 106 7.13 -14.77 -22.82
N GLY A 107 7.83 -13.86 -22.13
CA GLY A 107 9.13 -13.35 -22.56
C GLY A 107 9.13 -12.23 -23.62
N PHE A 108 7.97 -11.62 -23.91
CA PHE A 108 7.83 -10.54 -24.90
C PHE A 108 7.28 -9.27 -24.25
N HIS A 109 7.49 -8.10 -24.86
CA HIS A 109 6.94 -6.82 -24.41
C HIS A 109 5.46 -6.68 -24.81
N MET A 110 4.62 -6.36 -23.82
CA MET A 110 3.18 -6.24 -24.02
C MET A 110 2.80 -4.85 -24.56
N LEU A 111 3.42 -3.78 -24.07
CA LEU A 111 3.06 -2.39 -24.40
C LEU A 111 4.01 -1.74 -25.41
N SER A 112 5.17 -2.34 -25.64
CA SER A 112 6.23 -1.78 -26.49
C SER A 112 6.82 -2.84 -27.42
N HIS A 113 7.75 -2.41 -28.28
CA HIS A 113 8.54 -3.31 -29.10
C HIS A 113 10.00 -2.82 -29.10
N PRO A 114 10.99 -3.69 -28.81
CA PRO A 114 12.41 -3.30 -28.72
C PRO A 114 12.97 -2.68 -30.00
N ASP A 115 12.71 -3.29 -31.16
CA ASP A 115 13.25 -2.85 -32.46
C ASP A 115 12.31 -1.95 -33.29
N ASN A 116 11.05 -1.76 -32.87
CA ASN A 116 10.05 -0.98 -33.58
C ASN A 116 9.38 0.04 -32.63
N PRO A 117 9.77 1.31 -32.67
CA PRO A 117 9.27 2.33 -31.73
C PRO A 117 7.75 2.47 -31.70
N THR A 118 7.07 2.16 -32.81
CA THR A 118 5.60 2.25 -32.95
C THR A 118 4.89 0.90 -32.87
N GLY A 119 5.64 -0.20 -32.76
CA GLY A 119 5.10 -1.56 -32.76
C GLY A 119 4.79 -2.09 -31.37
N PHE A 120 4.19 -3.28 -31.35
CA PHE A 120 3.91 -4.07 -30.15
C PHE A 120 4.47 -5.48 -30.37
N GLU A 121 5.48 -5.89 -29.59
CA GLU A 121 6.20 -7.16 -29.83
C GLU A 121 5.28 -8.38 -29.72
N VAL A 122 4.31 -8.35 -28.80
CA VAL A 122 3.28 -9.41 -28.67
C VAL A 122 2.47 -9.66 -29.94
N LEU A 123 2.33 -8.67 -30.83
CA LEU A 123 1.61 -8.85 -32.10
C LEU A 123 2.45 -9.57 -33.17
N ASP A 124 3.76 -9.63 -33.00
CA ASP A 124 4.67 -10.39 -33.86
C ASP A 124 4.80 -11.84 -33.37
N HIS A 125 4.50 -12.08 -32.09
CA HIS A 125 4.61 -13.38 -31.41
C HIS A 125 3.27 -13.92 -30.87
N VAL A 126 2.17 -13.66 -31.59
CA VAL A 126 0.82 -14.10 -31.20
C VAL A 126 0.75 -15.60 -30.86
N PRO A 127 1.33 -16.54 -31.64
CA PRO A 127 1.23 -17.98 -31.33
C PRO A 127 1.85 -18.37 -29.99
N GLU A 128 3.02 -17.80 -29.64
CA GLU A 128 3.76 -18.06 -28.42
C GLU A 128 3.06 -17.42 -27.20
N VAL A 129 2.64 -16.15 -27.34
CA VAL A 129 1.95 -15.42 -26.29
C VAL A 129 0.59 -16.05 -26.00
N ALA A 130 -0.15 -16.45 -27.04
CA ALA A 130 -1.44 -17.12 -26.88
C ALA A 130 -1.30 -18.52 -26.25
N GLU A 131 -0.24 -19.27 -26.56
CA GLU A 131 0.01 -20.56 -25.88
C GLU A 131 0.22 -20.37 -24.37
N ALA A 132 0.93 -19.31 -23.98
CA ALA A 132 1.22 -19.03 -22.58
C ALA A 132 0.00 -18.48 -21.81
N LEU A 133 -0.82 -17.63 -22.45
CA LEU A 133 -1.88 -16.88 -21.77
C LEU A 133 -3.30 -17.42 -22.02
N LEU A 134 -3.60 -17.90 -23.24
CA LEU A 134 -4.94 -18.33 -23.70
C LEU A 134 -4.84 -19.57 -24.62
N PRO A 135 -4.34 -20.71 -24.14
CA PRO A 135 -4.13 -21.89 -24.98
C PRO A 135 -5.41 -22.35 -25.69
N GLU A 136 -6.58 -22.13 -25.07
CA GLU A 136 -7.89 -22.46 -25.64
C GLU A 136 -8.32 -21.56 -26.82
N LYS A 137 -7.86 -20.30 -26.86
CA LYS A 137 -8.16 -19.36 -27.97
C LYS A 137 -7.04 -19.27 -29.00
N LYS A 138 -5.92 -19.96 -28.81
CA LYS A 138 -4.75 -19.89 -29.70
C LYS A 138 -5.08 -20.06 -31.18
N ALA A 139 -5.84 -21.10 -31.54
CA ALA A 139 -6.19 -21.36 -32.94
C ALA A 139 -6.95 -20.18 -33.57
N GLN A 140 -7.91 -19.61 -32.83
CA GLN A 140 -8.66 -18.44 -33.24
C GLN A 140 -7.75 -17.23 -33.41
N LEU A 141 -6.91 -16.90 -32.42
CA LEU A 141 -6.02 -15.74 -32.47
C LEU A 141 -5.01 -15.82 -33.63
N VAL A 142 -4.51 -17.01 -33.93
CA VAL A 142 -3.62 -17.25 -35.08
C VAL A 142 -4.38 -17.03 -36.40
N GLU A 143 -5.60 -17.53 -36.52
CA GLU A 143 -6.44 -17.29 -37.71
C GLU A 143 -6.76 -15.79 -37.89
N MET A 144 -7.11 -15.10 -36.80
CA MET A 144 -7.31 -13.65 -36.79
C MET A 144 -6.05 -12.92 -37.26
N LYS A 145 -4.85 -13.34 -36.84
CA LYS A 145 -3.59 -12.73 -37.28
C LYS A 145 -3.34 -12.94 -38.78
N LEU A 146 -3.65 -14.13 -39.29
CA LEU A 146 -3.53 -14.45 -40.73
C LEU A 146 -4.50 -13.63 -41.61
N SER A 147 -5.63 -13.19 -41.06
CA SER A 147 -6.56 -12.30 -41.78
C SER A 147 -6.00 -10.89 -42.02
N GLY A 148 -5.01 -10.47 -41.22
CA GLY A 148 -4.23 -9.24 -41.42
C GLY A 148 -4.94 -7.92 -41.10
N ASN A 149 -6.18 -7.94 -40.61
CA ASN A 149 -6.96 -6.72 -40.32
C ASN A 149 -7.57 -6.66 -38.90
N GLN A 150 -7.10 -7.52 -37.99
CA GLN A 150 -7.66 -7.67 -36.63
C GLN A 150 -6.66 -7.40 -35.50
N ASP A 151 -5.55 -6.73 -35.77
CA ASP A 151 -4.47 -6.50 -34.79
C ASP A 151 -4.97 -5.83 -33.49
N GLU A 152 -5.84 -4.83 -33.56
CA GLU A 152 -6.42 -4.18 -32.37
C GLU A 152 -7.24 -5.17 -31.52
N ALA A 153 -8.03 -6.04 -32.16
CA ALA A 153 -8.83 -7.03 -31.46
C ALA A 153 -7.96 -8.13 -30.82
N ILE A 154 -6.93 -8.58 -31.53
CA ILE A 154 -5.94 -9.55 -31.01
C ILE A 154 -5.21 -8.93 -29.81
N TYR A 155 -4.71 -7.71 -29.96
CA TYR A 155 -4.00 -7.00 -28.90
C TYR A 155 -4.85 -6.88 -27.63
N ARG A 156 -6.11 -6.49 -27.79
CA ARG A 156 -7.05 -6.38 -26.67
C ARG A 156 -7.23 -7.70 -25.93
N GLU A 157 -7.42 -8.82 -26.64
CA GLU A 157 -7.54 -10.15 -26.03
C GLU A 157 -6.27 -10.57 -25.29
N LEU A 158 -5.09 -10.34 -25.89
CA LEU A 158 -3.80 -10.67 -25.25
C LEU A 158 -3.54 -9.83 -23.99
N LEU A 159 -3.84 -8.53 -24.03
CA LEU A 159 -3.67 -7.63 -22.88
C LEU A 159 -4.59 -8.04 -21.71
N LEU A 160 -5.84 -8.39 -22.00
CA LEU A 160 -6.78 -8.87 -20.98
C LEU A 160 -6.31 -10.21 -20.39
N ALA A 161 -5.85 -11.13 -21.23
CA ALA A 161 -5.31 -12.40 -20.76
C ALA A 161 -4.05 -12.23 -19.90
N GLN A 162 -3.20 -11.25 -20.23
CA GLN A 162 -2.05 -10.92 -19.40
C GLN A 162 -2.49 -10.41 -18.02
N CYS A 163 -3.53 -9.58 -17.96
CA CYS A 163 -4.11 -9.15 -16.68
C CYS A 163 -4.66 -10.36 -15.89
N HIS A 164 -5.35 -11.30 -16.55
CA HIS A 164 -5.87 -12.50 -15.91
C HIS A 164 -4.78 -13.43 -15.37
N ALA A 165 -3.68 -13.60 -16.13
CA ALA A 165 -2.54 -14.38 -15.66
C ALA A 165 -1.90 -13.74 -14.41
N LEU A 166 -1.78 -12.41 -14.38
CA LEU A 166 -1.21 -11.68 -13.25
C LEU A 166 -2.14 -11.62 -12.04
N HIS A 167 -3.46 -11.75 -12.21
CA HIS A 167 -4.44 -11.83 -11.11
C HIS A 167 -4.09 -12.92 -10.10
N ARG A 168 -3.54 -14.06 -10.55
CA ARG A 168 -3.18 -15.16 -9.64
C ARG A 168 -2.14 -14.73 -8.60
N ALA A 169 -1.10 -14.01 -9.01
CA ALA A 169 -0.02 -13.57 -8.13
C ALA A 169 -0.33 -12.23 -7.44
N MET A 170 -1.14 -11.38 -8.09
CA MET A 170 -1.42 -10.01 -7.66
C MET A 170 -2.92 -9.70 -7.74
N PRO A 171 -3.78 -10.44 -7.01
CA PRO A 171 -5.24 -10.27 -7.07
C PRO A 171 -5.71 -8.91 -6.53
N PHE A 172 -4.84 -8.22 -5.79
CA PHE A 172 -5.10 -6.87 -5.28
C PHE A 172 -5.00 -5.80 -6.37
N LEU A 173 -4.26 -6.04 -7.47
CA LEU A 173 -4.00 -5.04 -8.53
C LEU A 173 -4.70 -5.41 -9.86
N PHE A 174 -4.67 -6.69 -10.21
CA PHE A 174 -5.36 -7.23 -11.38
C PHE A 174 -6.61 -7.93 -10.88
N GLU A 175 -7.78 -7.61 -11.47
CA GLU A 175 -9.05 -8.24 -11.09
C GLU A 175 -9.23 -9.61 -11.76
N ALA A 176 -10.20 -10.37 -11.26
CA ALA A 176 -10.55 -11.66 -11.82
C ALA A 176 -11.18 -11.54 -13.22
N VAL A 177 -11.24 -12.66 -13.93
CA VAL A 177 -11.96 -12.78 -15.21
C VAL A 177 -13.41 -12.31 -15.03
N ASP A 178 -13.95 -11.58 -16.03
CA ASP A 178 -15.31 -11.04 -16.06
C ASP A 178 -15.59 -9.87 -15.10
N ASP A 179 -14.55 -9.20 -14.64
CA ASP A 179 -14.70 -7.94 -13.90
C ASP A 179 -15.30 -6.84 -14.77
N GLU A 180 -16.17 -5.98 -14.23
CA GLU A 180 -16.73 -4.86 -14.99
C GLU A 180 -15.68 -3.88 -15.55
N ALA A 181 -14.50 -3.77 -14.94
CA ALA A 181 -13.45 -2.87 -15.38
C ALA A 181 -12.94 -3.19 -16.80
N GLU A 182 -13.02 -4.44 -17.28
CA GLU A 182 -12.60 -4.78 -18.65
C GLU A 182 -13.51 -4.18 -19.72
N LEU A 183 -14.78 -3.92 -19.40
CA LEU A 183 -15.67 -3.18 -20.31
C LEU A 183 -15.18 -1.74 -20.52
N LEU A 184 -14.41 -1.22 -19.56
CA LEU A 184 -13.87 0.13 -19.54
C LEU A 184 -12.43 0.20 -20.02
N LEU A 185 -11.84 -0.92 -20.48
CA LEU A 185 -10.56 -0.89 -21.18
C LEU A 185 -10.71 0.01 -22.42
N PRO A 186 -9.90 1.07 -22.56
CA PRO A 186 -9.95 1.99 -23.69
C PRO A 186 -9.82 1.28 -25.04
N ASP A 187 -10.48 1.81 -26.06
CA ASP A 187 -10.36 1.32 -27.43
C ASP A 187 -9.18 2.02 -28.14
N ASN A 188 -8.78 1.49 -29.30
CA ASN A 188 -7.76 2.07 -30.16
C ASN A 188 -6.36 2.13 -29.52
N LEU A 189 -6.00 1.10 -28.76
CA LEU A 189 -4.76 1.03 -28.00
C LEU A 189 -3.54 0.91 -28.91
N THR A 190 -3.68 0.34 -30.11
CA THR A 190 -2.55 0.16 -31.04
C THR A 190 -2.29 1.37 -31.93
N ARG A 191 -3.08 2.44 -31.83
CA ARG A 191 -2.87 3.66 -32.63
C ARG A 191 -1.70 4.49 -32.11
N THR A 192 -1.12 5.30 -32.99
CA THR A 192 -0.01 6.21 -32.66
C THR A 192 -0.40 7.33 -31.69
N ASP A 193 -1.70 7.67 -31.62
CA ASP A 193 -2.26 8.67 -30.70
C ASP A 193 -2.88 8.04 -29.45
N SER A 194 -2.62 6.75 -29.18
CA SER A 194 -3.19 6.05 -28.03
C SER A 194 -2.58 6.50 -26.69
N ILE A 195 -3.34 6.25 -25.62
CA ILE A 195 -2.89 6.50 -24.24
C ILE A 195 -1.64 5.69 -23.85
N LEU A 196 -1.41 4.54 -24.52
CA LEU A 196 -0.23 3.71 -24.30
C LEU A 196 1.04 4.38 -24.79
N ARG A 197 0.98 5.10 -25.92
CA ARG A 197 2.14 5.82 -26.43
C ARG A 197 2.61 6.90 -25.49
N GLY A 198 1.69 7.59 -24.83
CA GLY A 198 2.04 8.53 -23.77
C GLY A 198 2.87 7.88 -22.65
N LEU A 199 2.51 6.66 -22.23
CA LEU A 199 3.22 5.93 -21.17
C LEU A 199 4.61 5.46 -21.63
N VAL A 200 4.69 4.88 -22.83
CA VAL A 200 5.92 4.25 -23.36
C VAL A 200 6.91 5.30 -23.85
N ASP A 201 6.46 6.33 -24.57
CA ASP A 201 7.32 7.37 -25.15
C ASP A 201 7.59 8.52 -24.18
N GLY A 202 6.67 8.79 -23.25
CA GLY A 202 6.76 9.92 -22.33
C GLY A 202 7.75 9.70 -21.19
N ILE A 203 8.12 8.44 -20.91
CA ILE A 203 9.00 8.06 -19.81
C ILE A 203 10.10 7.11 -20.33
N PRO A 204 11.36 7.59 -20.39
CA PRO A 204 12.51 6.77 -20.80
C PRO A 204 12.68 5.50 -19.96
N GLU A 205 13.20 4.42 -20.56
CA GLU A 205 13.41 3.13 -19.88
C GLU A 205 14.38 3.21 -18.68
N GLU A 206 15.30 4.16 -18.70
CA GLU A 206 16.20 4.46 -17.56
C GLU A 206 15.44 4.92 -16.30
N ASP A 207 14.27 5.55 -16.46
CA ASP A 207 13.44 5.98 -15.34
C ASP A 207 12.63 4.82 -14.74
N TRP A 208 12.50 3.70 -15.46
CA TRP A 208 11.79 2.52 -14.99
C TRP A 208 12.65 1.53 -14.21
N GLN A 209 13.98 1.72 -14.15
CA GLN A 209 14.92 0.77 -13.52
C GLN A 209 14.69 0.56 -12.02
N GLU A 210 14.14 1.56 -11.34
CA GLU A 210 13.85 1.52 -9.91
C GLU A 210 12.34 1.42 -9.70
N VAL A 211 11.89 0.49 -8.85
CA VAL A 211 10.46 0.22 -8.62
C VAL A 211 9.73 1.44 -8.04
N GLU A 212 10.45 2.35 -7.40
CA GLU A 212 9.98 3.65 -6.92
C GLU A 212 9.29 4.48 -8.01
N VAL A 213 9.60 4.26 -9.30
CA VAL A 213 8.93 4.92 -10.44
C VAL A 213 7.41 4.87 -10.34
N ILE A 214 6.86 3.74 -9.87
CA ILE A 214 5.43 3.52 -9.70
C ILE A 214 4.85 4.42 -8.62
N GLY A 215 5.59 4.61 -7.52
CA GLY A 215 5.20 5.51 -6.46
C GLY A 215 5.21 6.99 -6.89
N TRP A 216 6.18 7.39 -7.73
CA TRP A 216 6.22 8.73 -8.32
C TRP A 216 5.09 8.97 -9.32
N LEU A 217 4.80 7.99 -10.18
CA LEU A 217 3.68 8.02 -11.11
C LEU A 217 2.38 8.31 -10.38
N TYR A 218 2.12 7.57 -9.30
CA TYR A 218 0.94 7.79 -8.46
C TYR A 218 0.89 9.18 -7.84
N GLN A 219 1.99 9.64 -7.22
CA GLN A 219 2.03 10.96 -6.60
C GLN A 219 1.70 12.07 -7.59
N PHE A 220 2.30 12.05 -8.77
CA PHE A 220 2.05 13.07 -9.78
C PHE A 220 0.69 12.89 -10.45
N TYR A 221 0.15 11.66 -10.52
CA TYR A 221 -1.19 11.41 -11.02
C TYR A 221 -2.25 12.14 -10.17
N ILE A 222 -2.11 12.14 -8.84
CA ILE A 222 -3.10 12.75 -7.93
C ILE A 222 -2.78 14.19 -7.51
N SER A 223 -1.73 14.82 -8.06
CA SER A 223 -1.26 16.14 -7.60
C SER A 223 -2.29 17.25 -7.79
N GLU A 224 -3.04 17.26 -8.90
CA GLU A 224 -4.09 18.25 -9.14
C GLU A 224 -5.25 18.14 -8.13
N LYS A 225 -5.59 16.90 -7.72
CA LYS A 225 -6.61 16.66 -6.69
C LYS A 225 -6.14 17.16 -5.33
N LYS A 226 -4.86 16.92 -5.01
CA LYS A 226 -4.21 17.44 -3.78
C LYS A 226 -4.30 18.96 -3.70
N ASP A 227 -3.97 19.68 -4.76
CA ASP A 227 -4.02 21.15 -4.78
C ASP A 227 -5.45 21.71 -4.55
N ALA A 228 -6.49 20.97 -4.94
CA ALA A 228 -7.88 21.39 -4.76
C ALA A 228 -8.39 21.31 -3.29
N VAL A 229 -7.79 20.41 -2.50
CA VAL A 229 -8.23 20.08 -1.12
C VAL A 229 -7.36 20.70 -0.03
N ILE A 230 -6.14 21.14 -0.36
CA ILE A 230 -5.24 21.82 0.57
C ILE A 230 -5.87 23.10 1.16
N GLY A 231 -5.68 23.31 2.47
CA GLY A 231 -6.09 24.53 3.17
C GLY A 231 -7.56 24.58 3.62
N LYS A 232 -8.32 23.51 3.39
CA LYS A 232 -9.73 23.37 3.82
C LYS A 232 -9.86 22.29 4.90
N VAL A 233 -11.03 22.20 5.52
CA VAL A 233 -11.40 21.00 6.30
C VAL A 233 -11.52 19.85 5.31
N VAL A 234 -10.77 18.78 5.56
CA VAL A 234 -10.64 17.65 4.64
C VAL A 234 -11.72 16.62 4.95
N LYS A 235 -12.50 16.24 3.94
CA LYS A 235 -13.44 15.11 4.03
C LYS A 235 -12.67 13.79 4.04
N SER A 236 -13.26 12.73 4.59
CA SER A 236 -12.61 11.42 4.69
C SER A 236 -12.10 10.89 3.34
N GLU A 237 -12.88 11.06 2.27
CA GLU A 237 -12.52 10.67 0.89
C GLU A 237 -11.30 11.43 0.31
N ASP A 238 -10.94 12.58 0.89
CA ASP A 238 -9.88 13.45 0.42
C ASP A 238 -8.66 13.47 1.35
N ILE A 239 -8.71 12.77 2.50
CA ILE A 239 -7.57 12.65 3.42
C ILE A 239 -6.32 12.14 2.70
N PRO A 240 -6.37 11.04 1.91
CA PRO A 240 -5.17 10.55 1.21
C PRO A 240 -4.52 11.60 0.31
N ALA A 241 -5.33 12.33 -0.47
CA ALA A 241 -4.82 13.36 -1.37
C ALA A 241 -4.21 14.55 -0.61
N ALA A 242 -4.82 14.95 0.52
CA ALA A 242 -4.35 16.09 1.31
C ALA A 242 -3.04 15.81 2.05
N THR A 243 -2.79 14.57 2.46
CA THR A 243 -1.67 14.21 3.34
C THR A 243 -0.50 13.53 2.63
N GLN A 244 -0.65 13.18 1.36
CA GLN A 244 0.38 12.44 0.62
C GLN A 244 1.70 13.22 0.54
N LEU A 245 2.78 12.60 1.04
CA LEU A 245 4.13 13.12 0.92
C LEU A 245 5.15 11.99 0.81
N PHE A 246 5.98 12.05 -0.23
CA PHE A 246 7.03 11.06 -0.44
C PHE A 246 8.30 11.37 0.36
N THR A 247 8.91 10.33 0.95
CA THR A 247 10.11 10.45 1.79
C THR A 247 11.37 10.20 0.95
N PRO A 248 12.29 11.17 0.81
CA PRO A 248 13.58 10.95 0.16
C PRO A 248 14.28 9.66 0.59
N ASN A 249 14.84 8.92 -0.38
CA ASN A 249 15.43 7.59 -0.14
C ASN A 249 16.49 7.62 0.97
N TRP A 250 17.37 8.63 1.00
CA TRP A 250 18.39 8.74 2.06
C TRP A 250 17.80 8.93 3.48
N ILE A 251 16.62 9.54 3.61
CA ILE A 251 15.91 9.64 4.90
C ILE A 251 15.32 8.27 5.26
N VAL A 252 14.73 7.58 4.28
CA VAL A 252 14.23 6.21 4.47
C VAL A 252 15.34 5.28 4.94
N GLN A 253 16.50 5.29 4.26
CA GLN A 253 17.70 4.56 4.62
C GLN A 253 18.16 4.91 6.04
N TYR A 254 18.23 6.20 6.38
CA TYR A 254 18.54 6.61 7.75
C TYR A 254 17.57 6.01 8.78
N LEU A 255 16.26 6.05 8.55
CA LEU A 255 15.27 5.51 9.49
C LEU A 255 15.38 3.99 9.66
N VAL A 256 15.47 3.25 8.55
CA VAL A 256 15.50 1.77 8.57
C VAL A 256 16.83 1.25 9.10
N GLN A 257 17.96 1.78 8.64
CA GLN A 257 19.29 1.33 9.06
C GLN A 257 19.53 1.61 10.55
N ASN A 258 18.98 2.71 11.09
CA ASN A 258 19.09 3.04 12.51
C ASN A 258 18.01 2.40 13.41
N SER A 259 17.07 1.65 12.85
CA SER A 259 16.08 0.87 13.60
C SER A 259 16.30 -0.63 13.42
N VAL A 260 15.96 -1.18 12.25
CA VAL A 260 16.09 -2.61 11.91
C VAL A 260 17.56 -3.02 11.86
N GLY A 261 18.38 -2.30 11.08
CA GLY A 261 19.81 -2.58 10.97
C GLY A 261 20.53 -2.43 12.31
N ARG A 262 20.13 -1.44 13.11
CA ARG A 262 20.65 -1.23 14.47
C ARG A 262 20.34 -2.39 15.40
N GLN A 263 19.12 -2.91 15.38
CA GLN A 263 18.77 -4.08 16.21
C GLN A 263 19.69 -5.27 15.90
N TRP A 264 19.93 -5.52 14.61
CA TRP A 264 20.86 -6.58 14.18
C TRP A 264 22.28 -6.34 14.68
N LEU A 265 22.82 -5.13 14.48
CA LEU A 265 24.19 -4.79 14.91
C LEU A 265 24.37 -4.71 16.43
N GLN A 266 23.30 -4.50 17.20
CA GLN A 266 23.38 -4.58 18.66
C GLN A 266 23.65 -6.01 19.13
N THR A 267 23.02 -7.00 18.48
CA THR A 267 23.24 -8.42 18.79
C THR A 267 24.50 -8.97 18.14
N TYR A 268 24.84 -8.50 16.93
CA TYR A 268 26.00 -8.94 16.16
C TYR A 268 26.89 -7.76 15.76
N PRO A 269 27.71 -7.22 16.68
CA PRO A 269 28.51 -6.01 16.42
C PRO A 269 29.53 -6.13 15.29
N ASP A 270 30.03 -7.35 15.05
CA ASP A 270 31.02 -7.65 14.01
C ASP A 270 30.38 -7.99 12.65
N SER A 271 29.06 -7.86 12.50
CA SER A 271 28.35 -8.17 11.27
C SER A 271 28.85 -7.30 10.10
N PRO A 272 29.10 -7.90 8.91
CA PRO A 272 29.49 -7.15 7.72
C PRO A 272 28.38 -6.24 7.18
N LEU A 273 27.14 -6.39 7.65
CA LEU A 273 25.99 -5.55 7.29
C LEU A 273 26.28 -4.06 7.48
N LYS A 274 27.07 -3.70 8.49
CA LYS A 274 27.47 -2.31 8.75
C LYS A 274 28.10 -1.64 7.52
N GLY A 275 28.88 -2.38 6.73
CA GLY A 275 29.51 -1.88 5.51
C GLY A 275 28.56 -1.63 4.33
N LYS A 276 27.30 -2.09 4.44
CA LYS A 276 26.23 -1.87 3.44
C LYS A 276 25.23 -0.80 3.88
N MET A 277 25.41 -0.18 5.05
CA MET A 277 24.47 0.76 5.66
C MET A 277 25.08 2.16 5.80
N ASP A 278 25.19 2.89 4.69
CA ASP A 278 25.84 4.21 4.63
C ASP A 278 25.25 5.25 5.61
N TYR A 279 23.97 5.12 5.95
CA TYR A 279 23.24 6.04 6.83
C TYR A 279 23.09 5.53 8.25
N TYR A 280 23.69 4.37 8.59
CA TYR A 280 23.79 3.91 9.97
C TYR A 280 24.63 4.88 10.81
N ILE A 281 24.09 5.30 11.94
CA ILE A 281 24.76 6.20 12.89
C ILE A 281 25.39 5.36 14.01
N GLU A 282 26.70 5.44 14.17
CA GLU A 282 27.37 4.78 15.29
C GLU A 282 26.90 5.36 16.62
N PRO A 283 26.63 4.52 17.65
CA PRO A 283 26.32 5.02 18.99
C PRO A 283 27.45 5.90 19.53
N ALA A 284 27.10 6.97 20.24
CA ALA A 284 28.06 7.73 21.04
C ALA A 284 28.67 6.85 22.15
N GLU A 285 29.81 7.27 22.71
CA GLU A 285 30.44 6.58 23.83
C GLU A 285 29.53 6.61 25.06
N GLN A 286 29.02 5.44 25.46
CA GLN A 286 28.13 5.32 26.61
C GLN A 286 28.91 5.10 27.91
N THR A 287 28.34 5.56 29.04
CA THR A 287 28.86 5.25 30.37
C THR A 287 28.82 3.74 30.67
N PRO A 288 29.70 3.20 31.53
CA PRO A 288 29.70 1.77 31.89
C PRO A 288 28.36 1.27 32.41
N GLU A 289 27.63 2.11 33.15
CA GLU A 289 26.30 1.77 33.66
C GLU A 289 25.29 1.56 32.52
N VAL A 290 25.30 2.45 31.53
CA VAL A 290 24.43 2.34 30.35
C VAL A 290 24.83 1.15 29.48
N GLN A 291 26.13 0.88 29.33
CA GLN A 291 26.61 -0.30 28.61
C GLN A 291 26.11 -1.59 29.26
N ALA A 292 26.15 -1.68 30.59
CA ALA A 292 25.62 -2.84 31.32
C ALA A 292 24.10 -2.98 31.16
N GLN A 293 23.35 -1.88 31.18
CA GLN A 293 21.90 -1.89 30.90
C GLN A 293 21.60 -2.39 29.48
N LEU A 294 22.34 -1.88 28.48
CA LEU A 294 22.18 -2.30 27.08
C LEU A 294 22.53 -3.78 26.89
N ALA A 295 23.60 -4.27 27.53
CA ALA A 295 23.98 -5.68 27.48
C ALA A 295 22.90 -6.59 28.10
N ALA A 296 22.26 -6.16 29.19
CA ALA A 296 21.23 -6.95 29.88
C ALA A 296 19.95 -7.14 29.07
N ILE A 297 19.62 -6.20 28.18
CA ILE A 297 18.40 -6.22 27.35
C ILE A 297 18.65 -6.65 25.90
N THR A 298 19.91 -6.75 25.49
CA THR A 298 20.26 -7.22 24.15
C THR A 298 20.15 -8.74 24.12
N PRO A 299 19.36 -9.33 23.20
CA PRO A 299 19.23 -10.78 23.12
C PRO A 299 20.55 -11.41 22.68
N ALA A 300 20.81 -12.65 23.09
CA ALA A 300 22.03 -13.38 22.71
C ALA A 300 22.02 -13.84 21.23
N SER A 301 20.83 -14.08 20.68
CA SER A 301 20.60 -14.39 19.27
C SER A 301 19.24 -13.85 18.84
N ILE A 302 19.14 -13.48 17.57
CA ILE A 302 17.93 -13.10 16.85
C ILE A 302 17.87 -13.97 15.60
N GLU A 303 16.73 -14.64 15.41
CA GLU A 303 16.42 -15.32 14.15
C GLU A 303 15.80 -14.32 13.17
N PRO A 304 16.23 -14.29 11.90
CA PRO A 304 15.70 -13.34 10.92
C PRO A 304 14.17 -13.32 10.82
N GLU A 305 13.50 -14.48 10.83
CA GLU A 305 12.03 -14.58 10.73
C GLU A 305 11.28 -13.96 11.92
N SER A 306 11.97 -13.73 13.04
CA SER A 306 11.35 -13.17 14.24
C SER A 306 11.25 -11.64 14.22
N ILE A 307 11.99 -10.97 13.32
CA ILE A 307 12.06 -9.52 13.21
C ILE A 307 10.80 -9.01 12.49
N LYS A 308 9.93 -8.30 13.20
CA LYS A 308 8.69 -7.75 12.61
C LYS A 308 8.78 -6.24 12.49
N VAL A 309 8.50 -5.73 11.29
CA VAL A 309 8.56 -4.30 10.97
C VAL A 309 7.22 -3.83 10.41
N LEU A 310 6.68 -2.76 10.99
CA LEU A 310 5.44 -2.13 10.53
C LEU A 310 5.69 -0.73 9.98
N ASP A 311 5.11 -0.44 8.82
CA ASP A 311 4.79 0.93 8.42
C ASP A 311 3.27 1.17 8.52
N PRO A 312 2.78 1.96 9.49
CA PRO A 312 1.36 2.19 9.73
C PRO A 312 0.71 3.19 8.75
N ALA A 313 1.49 3.81 7.86
CA ALA A 313 1.02 4.74 6.84
C ALA A 313 1.92 4.59 5.59
N CYS A 314 1.90 3.38 5.01
CA CYS A 314 2.96 2.92 4.13
C CYS A 314 3.01 3.58 2.76
N GLY A 315 1.94 4.28 2.34
CA GLY A 315 1.87 4.91 1.03
C GLY A 315 2.17 3.89 -0.07
N SER A 316 3.04 4.26 -1.00
CA SER A 316 3.53 3.38 -2.07
C SER A 316 4.64 2.42 -1.67
N GLY A 317 4.92 2.26 -0.36
CA GLY A 317 5.78 1.19 0.17
C GLY A 317 7.28 1.47 0.20
N HIS A 318 7.74 2.70 -0.01
CA HIS A 318 9.17 2.99 -0.11
C HIS A 318 9.98 2.72 1.16
N ILE A 319 9.39 2.92 2.33
CA ILE A 319 10.01 2.50 3.60
C ILE A 319 10.16 0.98 3.61
N LEU A 320 9.13 0.26 3.16
CA LEU A 320 9.11 -1.20 3.14
C LEU A 320 10.10 -1.80 2.14
N ILE A 321 10.38 -1.11 1.03
CA ILE A 321 11.44 -1.50 0.07
C ILE A 321 12.81 -1.49 0.75
N GLU A 322 13.14 -0.45 1.50
CA GLU A 322 14.43 -0.41 2.23
C GLU A 322 14.46 -1.42 3.38
N VAL A 323 13.33 -1.65 4.05
CA VAL A 323 13.21 -2.74 5.04
C VAL A 323 13.50 -4.10 4.39
N TYR A 324 12.96 -4.36 3.20
CA TYR A 324 13.24 -5.56 2.42
C TYR A 324 14.74 -5.71 2.13
N ASN A 325 15.41 -4.64 1.68
CA ASN A 325 16.84 -4.65 1.39
C ASN A 325 17.70 -4.97 2.62
N VAL A 326 17.40 -4.34 3.77
CA VAL A 326 18.13 -4.60 5.02
C VAL A 326 17.91 -6.04 5.50
N LEU A 327 16.65 -6.51 5.49
CA LEU A 327 16.33 -7.89 5.87
C LEU A 327 16.97 -8.92 4.94
N LYS A 328 16.96 -8.70 3.63
CA LYS A 328 17.63 -9.58 2.66
C LYS A 328 19.09 -9.79 3.03
N ASN A 329 19.82 -8.71 3.30
CA ASN A 329 21.22 -8.80 3.71
C ASN A 329 21.39 -9.57 5.03
N ILE A 330 20.46 -9.42 5.99
CA ILE A 330 20.44 -10.17 7.25
C ILE A 330 20.25 -11.68 7.00
N TYR A 331 19.28 -12.05 6.16
CA TYR A 331 19.03 -13.44 5.79
C TYR A 331 20.21 -14.08 5.04
N GLU A 332 20.82 -13.35 4.11
CA GLU A 332 22.02 -13.78 3.37
C GLU A 332 23.20 -14.05 4.32
N GLU A 333 23.43 -13.15 5.29
CA GLU A 333 24.46 -13.31 6.32
C GLU A 333 24.23 -14.58 7.17
N ARG A 334 22.96 -14.93 7.41
CA ARG A 334 22.55 -16.15 8.13
C ARG A 334 22.63 -17.42 7.29
N GLY A 335 23.02 -17.33 6.02
CA GLY A 335 23.22 -18.48 5.14
C GLY A 335 21.94 -19.04 4.53
N TYR A 336 20.85 -18.26 4.51
CA TYR A 336 19.62 -18.66 3.84
C TYR A 336 19.83 -18.73 2.34
N ARG A 337 19.07 -19.62 1.68
CA ARG A 337 19.11 -19.74 0.22
C ARG A 337 18.47 -18.50 -0.38
N ALA A 338 19.20 -17.79 -1.24
CA ALA A 338 18.76 -16.55 -1.88
C ALA A 338 17.33 -16.61 -2.47
N ARG A 339 16.93 -17.77 -3.03
CA ARG A 339 15.59 -17.98 -3.59
C ARG A 339 14.45 -18.12 -2.56
N ASP A 340 14.76 -18.44 -1.31
CA ASP A 340 13.76 -18.66 -0.25
C ASP A 340 13.56 -17.39 0.60
N ILE A 341 14.58 -16.53 0.64
CA ILE A 341 14.59 -15.24 1.35
C ILE A 341 13.37 -14.35 0.99
N PRO A 342 13.01 -14.14 -0.29
CA PRO A 342 11.94 -13.21 -0.64
C PRO A 342 10.60 -13.58 -0.01
N GLN A 343 10.23 -14.87 -0.07
CA GLN A 343 8.98 -15.35 0.53
C GLN A 343 9.00 -15.18 2.05
N LEU A 344 10.11 -15.55 2.70
CA LEU A 344 10.24 -15.45 4.16
C LEU A 344 10.07 -14.00 4.63
N ILE A 345 10.69 -13.03 3.92
CA ILE A 345 10.58 -11.61 4.24
C ILE A 345 9.14 -11.10 4.11
N LEU A 346 8.47 -11.44 3.01
CA LEU A 346 7.12 -10.95 2.72
C LEU A 346 6.07 -11.51 3.70
N GLU A 347 6.23 -12.76 4.14
CA GLU A 347 5.27 -13.44 5.01
C GLU A 347 5.51 -13.17 6.51
N ASN A 348 6.78 -13.09 6.95
CA ASN A 348 7.11 -13.06 8.39
C ASN A 348 7.49 -11.68 8.91
N ASN A 349 8.10 -10.83 8.06
CA ASN A 349 8.81 -9.64 8.55
C ASN A 349 8.10 -8.33 8.25
N ILE A 350 7.55 -8.17 7.04
CA ILE A 350 7.08 -6.88 6.53
C ILE A 350 5.56 -6.75 6.70
N PHE A 351 5.14 -5.66 7.35
CA PHE A 351 3.75 -5.30 7.56
C PHE A 351 3.52 -3.85 7.17
N GLY A 352 2.39 -3.57 6.53
CA GLY A 352 2.06 -2.23 6.05
C GLY A 352 0.57 -1.94 6.13
N LEU A 353 0.22 -0.73 6.56
CA LEU A 353 -1.15 -0.24 6.59
C LEU A 353 -1.25 1.10 5.87
N ASP A 354 -2.31 1.28 5.09
CA ASP A 354 -2.68 2.59 4.55
C ASP A 354 -4.20 2.75 4.54
N ILE A 355 -4.69 3.98 4.44
CA ILE A 355 -6.13 4.26 4.27
C ILE A 355 -6.54 4.26 2.80
N ASP A 356 -5.60 4.52 1.88
CA ASP A 356 -5.86 4.49 0.44
C ASP A 356 -5.61 3.10 -0.12
N ASP A 357 -6.67 2.50 -0.68
CA ASP A 357 -6.61 1.19 -1.34
C ASP A 357 -5.54 1.16 -2.42
N ARG A 358 -5.38 2.27 -3.13
CA ARG A 358 -4.45 2.41 -4.24
C ARG A 358 -3.00 2.44 -3.77
N ALA A 359 -2.73 3.12 -2.67
CA ALA A 359 -1.40 3.19 -2.10
C ALA A 359 -0.96 1.80 -1.63
N ALA A 360 -1.83 1.09 -0.90
CA ALA A 360 -1.59 -0.28 -0.47
C ALA A 360 -1.35 -1.26 -1.64
N GLN A 361 -2.13 -1.14 -2.73
CA GLN A 361 -1.90 -1.92 -3.95
C GLN A 361 -0.50 -1.68 -4.55
N LEU A 362 -0.08 -0.42 -4.64
CA LEU A 362 1.23 -0.07 -5.20
C LEU A 362 2.38 -0.54 -4.30
N SER A 363 2.21 -0.44 -2.98
CA SER A 363 3.16 -0.98 -2.00
C SER A 363 3.30 -2.49 -2.13
N GLY A 364 2.19 -3.22 -2.25
CA GLY A 364 2.20 -4.66 -2.49
C GLY A 364 2.85 -5.04 -3.82
N PHE A 365 2.57 -4.29 -4.89
CA PHE A 365 3.23 -4.47 -6.19
C PHE A 365 4.74 -4.27 -6.08
N ALA A 366 5.18 -3.17 -5.47
CA ALA A 366 6.60 -2.84 -5.36
C ALA A 366 7.39 -3.92 -4.61
N LEU A 367 6.84 -4.41 -3.49
CA LEU A 367 7.45 -5.50 -2.72
C LEU A 367 7.51 -6.81 -3.51
N LEU A 368 6.47 -7.14 -4.29
CA LEU A 368 6.51 -8.33 -5.15
C LEU A 368 7.51 -8.18 -6.30
N MET A 369 7.74 -6.97 -6.82
CA MET A 369 8.77 -6.74 -7.83
C MET A 369 10.18 -6.90 -7.25
N MET A 370 10.43 -6.39 -6.04
CA MET A 370 11.67 -6.66 -5.30
C MET A 370 11.87 -8.16 -5.11
N ALA A 371 10.83 -8.87 -4.69
CA ALA A 371 10.89 -10.31 -4.53
C ALA A 371 11.07 -11.07 -5.86
N ARG A 372 10.50 -10.59 -6.97
CA ARG A 372 10.61 -11.21 -8.31
C ARG A 372 12.00 -11.05 -8.91
N GLN A 373 12.70 -9.97 -8.55
CA GLN A 373 14.10 -9.75 -8.91
C GLN A 373 15.00 -10.84 -8.31
N ASP A 374 14.69 -11.27 -7.09
CA ASP A 374 15.49 -12.23 -6.32
C ASP A 374 15.04 -13.69 -6.50
N ASP A 375 13.75 -13.93 -6.70
CA ASP A 375 13.20 -15.24 -7.04
C ASP A 375 12.28 -15.18 -8.27
N ARG A 376 12.76 -15.78 -9.36
CA ARG A 376 11.98 -15.85 -10.61
C ARG A 376 10.66 -16.60 -10.50
N ARG A 377 10.51 -17.47 -9.49
CA ARG A 377 9.31 -18.28 -9.29
C ARG A 377 8.34 -17.68 -8.29
N ILE A 378 8.59 -16.49 -7.75
CA ILE A 378 7.78 -15.94 -6.65
C ILE A 378 6.27 -15.89 -6.95
N PHE A 379 5.88 -15.60 -8.20
CA PHE A 379 4.47 -15.57 -8.63
C PHE A 379 3.77 -16.93 -8.59
N THR A 380 4.53 -18.02 -8.44
CA THR A 380 4.01 -19.39 -8.34
C THR A 380 3.99 -19.92 -6.91
N ARG A 381 4.52 -19.16 -5.92
CA ARG A 381 4.68 -19.60 -4.52
C ARG A 381 3.50 -19.29 -3.61
N ASP A 382 2.39 -18.78 -4.14
CA ASP A 382 1.18 -18.39 -3.37
C ASP A 382 1.51 -17.51 -2.14
N VAL A 383 2.39 -16.53 -2.34
CA VAL A 383 2.91 -15.64 -1.28
C VAL A 383 1.79 -14.75 -0.73
N ARG A 384 1.73 -14.64 0.60
CA ARG A 384 0.78 -13.75 1.29
C ARG A 384 1.48 -12.49 1.77
N LEU A 385 0.98 -11.34 1.31
CA LEU A 385 1.46 -10.04 1.75
C LEU A 385 0.69 -9.58 2.98
N ASN A 386 1.39 -8.96 3.93
CA ASN A 386 0.77 -8.27 5.08
C ASN A 386 0.66 -6.76 4.83
N ILE A 387 0.35 -6.36 3.59
CA ILE A 387 0.09 -4.98 3.19
C ILE A 387 -1.42 -4.82 3.00
N VAL A 388 -2.04 -4.04 3.88
CA VAL A 388 -3.50 -3.95 3.95
C VAL A 388 -3.95 -2.50 3.88
N SER A 389 -4.97 -2.25 3.06
CA SER A 389 -5.72 -1.00 3.13
C SER A 389 -6.88 -1.14 4.13
N LEU A 390 -6.98 -0.18 5.05
CA LEU A 390 -8.01 -0.13 6.08
C LEU A 390 -9.40 -0.08 5.45
N GLN A 391 -10.26 -1.06 5.76
CA GLN A 391 -11.63 -1.15 5.26
C GLN A 391 -12.65 -0.73 6.32
N GLU A 392 -13.72 -0.07 5.86
CA GLU A 392 -14.88 0.29 6.70
C GLU A 392 -15.91 -0.83 6.75
N SER A 393 -16.52 -1.04 7.91
CA SER A 393 -17.40 -2.20 8.14
C SER A 393 -18.89 -1.94 7.83
N LEU A 394 -19.30 -0.67 7.67
CA LEU A 394 -20.72 -0.27 7.59
C LEU A 394 -21.51 -0.86 6.42
N HIS A 395 -20.83 -1.24 5.34
CA HIS A 395 -21.48 -1.72 4.12
C HIS A 395 -21.72 -3.24 4.11
N LEU A 396 -21.27 -3.97 5.13
CA LEU A 396 -21.42 -5.42 5.20
C LEU A 396 -22.79 -5.84 5.71
N ASP A 397 -23.41 -6.78 5.00
CA ASP A 397 -24.52 -7.57 5.54
C ASP A 397 -23.95 -8.70 6.40
N ILE A 398 -23.56 -8.35 7.63
CA ILE A 398 -22.87 -9.24 8.58
C ILE A 398 -23.71 -10.49 8.84
N ALA A 399 -25.03 -10.34 8.97
CA ALA A 399 -25.94 -11.44 9.23
C ALA A 399 -25.89 -12.49 8.11
N LYS A 400 -26.04 -12.02 6.86
CA LYS A 400 -25.97 -12.89 5.68
C LYS A 400 -24.59 -13.53 5.53
N LEU A 401 -23.52 -12.74 5.66
CA LEU A 401 -22.16 -13.25 5.50
C LEU A 401 -21.80 -14.27 6.58
N TRP A 402 -22.23 -14.06 7.82
CA TRP A 402 -22.00 -15.03 8.90
C TRP A 402 -22.74 -16.35 8.66
N GLN A 403 -23.99 -16.30 8.22
CA GLN A 403 -24.75 -17.49 7.83
C GLN A 403 -24.08 -18.24 6.68
N GLN A 404 -23.60 -17.52 5.66
CA GLN A 404 -22.89 -18.09 4.51
C GLN A 404 -21.55 -18.69 4.89
N LEU A 405 -20.84 -18.11 5.87
CA LEU A 405 -19.58 -18.65 6.37
C LEU A 405 -19.78 -20.02 7.01
N ASN A 406 -20.91 -20.23 7.70
CA ASN A 406 -21.27 -21.49 8.36
C ASN A 406 -20.08 -22.06 9.16
N PHE A 407 -19.46 -21.19 9.98
CA PHE A 407 -18.12 -21.41 10.55
C PHE A 407 -17.99 -22.71 11.38
N HIS A 408 -19.08 -23.15 12.02
CA HIS A 408 -19.13 -24.37 12.84
C HIS A 408 -19.74 -25.60 12.13
N GLN A 409 -19.92 -25.54 10.80
CA GLN A 409 -20.34 -26.66 9.94
C GLN A 409 -21.54 -27.50 10.45
N GLN A 410 -22.75 -26.92 10.53
CA GLN A 410 -23.95 -27.73 10.86
C GLN A 410 -24.90 -28.02 9.69
N ASN A 411 -24.79 -27.32 8.55
CA ASN A 411 -25.73 -27.52 7.45
C ASN A 411 -25.25 -28.50 6.36
N GLN A 412 -25.01 -29.77 6.71
CA GLN A 412 -25.18 -30.89 5.76
C GLN A 412 -25.57 -32.19 6.46
N THR A 413 -26.88 -32.39 6.70
CA THR A 413 -27.53 -33.70 6.52
C THR A 413 -28.99 -33.51 6.12
N GLY A 414 -29.24 -33.56 4.81
CA GLY A 414 -30.48 -33.96 4.14
C GLY A 414 -31.84 -33.78 4.81
N SER A 415 -32.44 -32.59 4.70
CA SER A 415 -33.89 -32.51 4.56
C SER A 415 -34.29 -31.49 3.51
N MET A 416 -34.97 -31.98 2.49
CA MET A 416 -35.56 -31.24 1.37
C MET A 416 -36.80 -30.47 1.85
N GLY A 417 -36.66 -29.64 2.89
CA GLY A 417 -37.79 -29.15 3.69
C GLY A 417 -37.86 -27.64 3.93
N ASP A 418 -36.78 -26.87 3.80
CA ASP A 418 -36.75 -25.50 4.34
C ASP A 418 -36.42 -24.41 3.31
N MET A 419 -37.08 -24.47 2.15
CA MET A 419 -37.00 -23.41 1.13
C MET A 419 -37.88 -22.17 1.44
N PHE A 420 -38.55 -22.10 2.60
CA PHE A 420 -39.50 -21.02 2.95
C PHE A 420 -39.44 -20.51 4.40
N ALA A 421 -38.29 -20.57 5.08
CA ALA A 421 -38.16 -20.00 6.42
C ALA A 421 -37.67 -18.53 6.36
N GLU A 422 -38.61 -17.58 6.27
CA GLU A 422 -38.38 -16.12 6.34
C GLU A 422 -37.91 -15.60 7.73
N ASN A 423 -37.57 -16.47 8.68
CA ASN A 423 -37.09 -16.06 10.02
C ASN A 423 -36.26 -17.16 10.71
N THR A 424 -35.12 -17.55 10.13
CA THR A 424 -34.12 -18.34 10.85
C THR A 424 -33.27 -17.42 11.72
N ALA A 425 -33.40 -17.55 13.05
CA ALA A 425 -32.52 -16.87 14.00
C ALA A 425 -31.05 -17.13 13.63
N LEU A 426 -30.20 -16.08 13.65
CA LEU A 426 -28.76 -16.21 13.41
C LEU A 426 -28.16 -17.24 14.39
N ALA A 427 -27.68 -18.35 13.85
CA ALA A 427 -27.06 -19.40 14.65
C ALA A 427 -25.69 -18.94 15.20
N HIS A 428 -25.36 -19.38 16.42
CA HIS A 428 -24.05 -19.18 17.07
C HIS A 428 -23.61 -17.72 17.26
N THR A 429 -24.54 -16.80 17.49
CA THR A 429 -24.21 -15.42 17.90
C THR A 429 -23.54 -15.34 19.28
N ASP A 430 -23.60 -16.42 20.06
CA ASP A 430 -22.90 -16.55 21.35
C ASP A 430 -21.48 -17.12 21.21
N SER A 431 -21.04 -17.48 20.00
CA SER A 431 -19.67 -17.99 19.77
C SER A 431 -18.62 -16.91 20.05
N ALA A 432 -17.43 -17.34 20.48
CA ALA A 432 -16.31 -16.44 20.75
C ALA A 432 -15.88 -15.70 19.47
N GLU A 433 -15.90 -16.39 18.34
CA GLU A 433 -15.53 -15.87 17.01
C GLU A 433 -16.53 -14.83 16.52
N TYR A 434 -17.84 -15.05 16.72
CA TYR A 434 -18.84 -14.03 16.38
C TYR A 434 -18.69 -12.78 17.26
N GLN A 435 -18.46 -12.96 18.56
CA GLN A 435 -18.23 -11.82 19.47
C GLN A 435 -16.96 -11.06 19.11
N LEU A 436 -15.87 -11.77 18.78
CA LEU A 436 -14.63 -11.18 18.28
C LEU A 436 -14.87 -10.41 16.97
N LEU A 437 -15.58 -11.01 16.01
CA LEU A 437 -15.96 -10.37 14.75
C LEU A 437 -16.75 -9.09 14.99
N MET A 438 -17.80 -9.13 15.80
CA MET A 438 -18.65 -7.96 16.06
C MET A 438 -17.89 -6.84 16.77
N ARG A 439 -17.03 -7.17 17.75
CA ARG A 439 -16.14 -6.19 18.39
C ARG A 439 -15.19 -5.57 17.37
N THR A 440 -14.59 -6.40 16.52
CA THR A 440 -13.64 -5.98 15.48
C THR A 440 -14.31 -5.04 14.48
N LEU A 441 -15.44 -5.44 13.88
CA LEU A 441 -16.16 -4.63 12.91
C LEU A 441 -16.63 -3.30 13.51
N LYS A 442 -17.03 -3.27 14.78
CA LYS A 442 -17.40 -2.03 15.47
C LYS A 442 -16.24 -1.03 15.57
N ARG A 443 -15.00 -1.49 15.72
CA ARG A 443 -13.80 -0.61 15.75
C ARG A 443 -13.55 0.06 14.39
N PHE A 444 -13.90 -0.62 13.30
CA PHE A 444 -13.59 -0.20 11.93
C PHE A 444 -14.74 0.51 11.21
N VAL A 445 -15.71 1.05 11.95
CA VAL A 445 -16.81 1.83 11.36
C VAL A 445 -16.28 3.06 10.61
N ASN A 446 -15.28 3.74 11.15
CA ASN A 446 -14.67 4.95 10.57
C ASN A 446 -13.21 4.72 10.14
N ALA A 447 -12.90 3.53 9.62
CA ALA A 447 -11.53 3.12 9.31
C ALA A 447 -10.84 4.02 8.26
N LYS A 448 -11.57 4.55 7.27
CA LYS A 448 -10.97 5.47 6.28
C LYS A 448 -10.71 6.86 6.84
N THR A 449 -11.32 7.22 7.97
CA THR A 449 -11.08 8.49 8.69
C THR A 449 -9.95 8.37 9.70
N LEU A 450 -9.95 7.31 10.51
CA LEU A 450 -9.02 7.14 11.64
C LEU A 450 -7.73 6.40 11.25
N GLY A 451 -7.79 5.55 10.22
CA GLY A 451 -6.68 4.72 9.76
C GLY A 451 -6.10 3.84 10.87
N SER A 452 -4.78 3.71 10.89
CA SER A 452 -4.04 2.90 11.86
C SER A 452 -3.94 3.52 13.26
N LEU A 453 -4.59 4.67 13.52
CA LEU A 453 -4.78 5.17 14.88
C LEU A 453 -5.82 4.36 15.67
N ILE A 454 -6.58 3.49 15.00
CA ILE A 454 -7.49 2.55 15.65
C ILE A 454 -6.70 1.60 16.54
N GLN A 455 -7.08 1.53 17.82
CA GLN A 455 -6.43 0.68 18.80
C GLN A 455 -7.12 -0.67 18.89
N VAL A 456 -6.33 -1.74 18.73
CA VAL A 456 -6.73 -3.13 18.94
C VAL A 456 -5.88 -3.71 20.09
N PRO A 457 -6.49 -4.29 21.15
CA PRO A 457 -5.79 -4.87 22.27
C PRO A 457 -4.86 -6.00 21.83
N GLN A 458 -3.67 -6.06 22.44
CA GLN A 458 -2.70 -7.10 22.14
C GLN A 458 -3.19 -8.48 22.54
N GLU A 459 -4.03 -8.55 23.58
CA GLU A 459 -4.62 -9.77 24.10
C GLU A 459 -5.49 -10.48 23.05
N GLU A 460 -6.02 -9.74 22.06
CA GLU A 460 -6.81 -10.28 20.96
C GLU A 460 -5.93 -10.83 19.81
N GLU A 461 -4.60 -10.61 19.80
CA GLU A 461 -3.72 -10.99 18.68
C GLU A 461 -3.81 -12.47 18.32
N ALA A 462 -3.71 -13.35 19.32
CA ALA A 462 -3.69 -14.80 19.10
C ALA A 462 -5.05 -15.30 18.56
N GLU A 463 -6.15 -14.78 19.09
CA GLU A 463 -7.51 -15.12 18.64
C GLU A 463 -7.76 -14.62 17.21
N LEU A 464 -7.36 -13.38 16.92
CA LEU A 464 -7.47 -12.79 15.58
C LEU A 464 -6.64 -13.56 14.55
N LYS A 465 -5.41 -13.95 14.91
CA LYS A 465 -4.55 -14.75 14.02
C LYS A 465 -5.15 -16.12 13.72
N ALA A 466 -5.61 -16.83 14.75
CA ALA A 466 -6.24 -18.13 14.57
C ALA A 466 -7.52 -18.04 13.71
N PHE A 467 -8.33 -16.99 13.94
CA PHE A 467 -9.53 -16.76 13.14
C PHE A 467 -9.18 -16.43 11.67
N LEU A 468 -8.16 -15.59 11.44
CA LEU A 468 -7.68 -15.26 10.10
C LEU A 468 -7.18 -16.51 9.35
N GLU A 469 -6.40 -17.37 9.99
CA GLU A 469 -5.93 -18.63 9.40
C GLU A 469 -7.10 -19.56 9.02
N ALA A 470 -8.14 -19.63 9.86
CA ALA A 470 -9.35 -20.38 9.56
C ALA A 470 -10.11 -19.80 8.34
N LEU A 471 -10.22 -18.48 8.23
CA LEU A 471 -10.83 -17.81 7.07
C LEU A 471 -10.06 -18.10 5.79
N TYR A 472 -8.72 -18.04 5.81
CA TYR A 472 -7.92 -18.38 4.63
C TYR A 472 -8.10 -19.83 4.18
N ARG A 473 -8.18 -20.77 5.13
CA ARG A 473 -8.48 -22.18 4.79
C ARG A 473 -9.86 -22.30 4.12
N MET A 474 -10.87 -21.60 4.65
CA MET A 474 -12.22 -21.59 4.07
C MET A 474 -12.27 -20.93 2.68
N GLU A 475 -11.49 -19.88 2.44
CA GLU A 475 -11.37 -19.26 1.11
C GLU A 475 -10.80 -20.22 0.06
N GLN A 476 -9.91 -21.13 0.46
CA GLN A 476 -9.29 -22.10 -0.45
C GLN A 476 -10.14 -23.37 -0.62
N GLU A 477 -10.63 -23.93 0.47
CA GLU A 477 -11.23 -25.27 0.54
C GLU A 477 -12.77 -25.27 0.66
N GLY A 478 -13.38 -24.14 1.02
CA GLY A 478 -14.82 -24.04 1.28
C GLY A 478 -15.70 -24.15 0.04
N ASP A 479 -17.01 -24.26 0.26
CA ASP A 479 -17.98 -24.13 -0.84
C ASP A 479 -18.06 -22.69 -1.38
N PHE A 480 -18.80 -22.48 -2.48
CA PHE A 480 -18.90 -21.16 -3.13
C PHE A 480 -19.38 -20.05 -2.18
N GLN A 481 -20.31 -20.34 -1.26
CA GLN A 481 -20.83 -19.35 -0.31
C GLN A 481 -19.82 -19.07 0.80
N GLN A 482 -19.18 -20.12 1.33
CA GLN A 482 -18.13 -20.00 2.34
C GLN A 482 -16.93 -19.21 1.82
N LYS A 483 -16.50 -19.46 0.59
CA LYS A 483 -15.41 -18.73 -0.07
C LYS A 483 -15.71 -17.24 -0.17
N ALA A 484 -16.91 -16.90 -0.65
CA ALA A 484 -17.35 -15.51 -0.77
C ALA A 484 -17.40 -14.80 0.59
N ALA A 485 -17.95 -15.47 1.62
CA ALA A 485 -18.04 -14.92 2.97
C ALA A 485 -16.67 -14.77 3.64
N ALA A 486 -15.80 -15.77 3.53
CA ALA A 486 -14.44 -15.73 4.06
C ALA A 486 -13.64 -14.58 3.42
N LYS A 487 -13.68 -14.48 2.09
CA LYS A 487 -13.04 -13.39 1.35
C LYS A 487 -13.54 -12.01 1.78
N ALA A 488 -14.83 -11.88 2.12
CA ALA A 488 -15.39 -10.63 2.62
C ALA A 488 -14.90 -10.27 4.04
N PHE A 489 -14.70 -11.25 4.93
CA PHE A 489 -14.26 -10.99 6.30
C PHE A 489 -12.73 -10.85 6.47
N ILE A 490 -11.93 -11.49 5.61
CA ILE A 490 -10.46 -11.49 5.68
C ILE A 490 -9.87 -10.08 5.89
N PRO A 491 -10.23 -9.04 5.10
CA PRO A 491 -9.62 -7.71 5.24
C PRO A 491 -9.77 -7.13 6.65
N TYR A 492 -10.94 -7.33 7.28
CA TYR A 492 -11.27 -6.78 8.60
C TYR A 492 -10.54 -7.50 9.73
N ILE A 493 -10.41 -8.82 9.63
CA ILE A 493 -9.67 -9.60 10.63
C ILE A 493 -8.16 -9.39 10.44
N GLN A 494 -7.67 -9.31 9.20
CA GLN A 494 -6.26 -9.09 8.92
C GLN A 494 -5.79 -7.71 9.41
N GLN A 495 -6.52 -6.63 9.11
CA GLN A 495 -6.15 -5.30 9.61
C GLN A 495 -6.21 -5.22 11.15
N ALA A 496 -7.15 -5.94 11.78
CA ALA A 496 -7.23 -6.04 13.24
C ALA A 496 -6.03 -6.77 13.83
N TRP A 497 -5.65 -7.91 13.25
CA TRP A 497 -4.50 -8.70 13.66
C TRP A 497 -3.20 -7.90 13.56
N ILE A 498 -3.00 -7.18 12.45
CA ILE A 498 -1.83 -6.31 12.25
C ILE A 498 -1.75 -5.23 13.34
N LEU A 499 -2.88 -4.63 13.75
CA LEU A 499 -2.95 -3.62 14.81
C LEU A 499 -2.82 -4.20 16.24
N ALA A 500 -3.21 -5.47 16.44
CA ALA A 500 -3.07 -6.17 17.71
C ALA A 500 -1.62 -6.64 17.95
N GLN A 501 -0.90 -6.99 16.89
CA GLN A 501 0.48 -7.47 16.93
C GLN A 501 1.46 -6.41 17.47
N ARG A 502 2.61 -6.87 17.99
CA ARG A 502 3.74 -6.00 18.40
C ARG A 502 4.98 -6.21 17.54
N TYR A 503 5.64 -5.10 17.22
CA TYR A 503 6.74 -5.01 16.25
C TYR A 503 8.08 -4.70 16.90
N ASP A 504 9.16 -5.14 16.28
CA ASP A 504 10.53 -4.78 16.66
C ASP A 504 10.89 -3.36 16.19
N ALA A 505 10.33 -2.95 15.04
CA ALA A 505 10.43 -1.59 14.55
C ALA A 505 9.09 -1.11 13.96
N VAL A 506 8.75 0.14 14.24
CA VAL A 506 7.68 0.87 13.55
C VAL A 506 8.34 2.04 12.84
N VAL A 507 8.32 2.01 11.51
CA VAL A 507 9.02 2.99 10.66
C VAL A 507 8.00 3.72 9.80
N ALA A 508 7.95 5.05 9.86
CA ALA A 508 6.86 5.79 9.20
C ALA A 508 7.25 7.20 8.73
N ASN A 509 6.60 7.63 7.65
CA ASN A 509 6.34 9.05 7.39
C ASN A 509 4.83 9.29 7.54
N PRO A 510 4.34 9.57 8.76
CA PRO A 510 2.90 9.69 8.99
C PRO A 510 2.29 10.92 8.30
N PRO A 511 0.96 10.95 8.11
CA PRO A 511 0.28 12.07 7.49
C PRO A 511 0.42 13.38 8.29
N TYR A 512 0.64 14.50 7.59
CA TYR A 512 0.75 15.83 8.21
C TYR A 512 -0.58 16.58 8.06
N MET A 513 -1.32 16.76 9.16
CA MET A 513 -2.58 17.48 9.15
C MET A 513 -2.87 18.06 10.54
N GLY A 514 -2.65 19.36 10.70
CA GLY A 514 -2.96 20.06 11.92
C GLY A 514 -4.46 20.12 12.19
N GLY A 515 -4.84 20.41 13.44
CA GLY A 515 -6.23 20.39 13.89
C GLY A 515 -7.23 21.24 13.07
N LYS A 516 -6.80 22.23 12.28
CA LYS A 516 -7.71 22.97 11.37
C LYS A 516 -8.18 22.13 10.18
N GLY A 517 -7.35 21.20 9.69
CA GLY A 517 -7.68 20.32 8.55
C GLY A 517 -8.55 19.12 8.94
N MET A 518 -8.50 18.70 10.20
CA MET A 518 -9.25 17.53 10.70
C MET A 518 -10.77 17.77 10.66
N ASN A 519 -11.52 16.75 10.24
CA ASN A 519 -12.98 16.72 10.34
C ASN A 519 -13.46 16.57 11.81
N SER A 520 -14.75 16.68 12.06
CA SER A 520 -15.32 16.63 13.42
C SER A 520 -15.05 15.30 14.14
N GLU A 521 -15.19 14.18 13.43
CA GLU A 521 -14.98 12.84 13.98
C GLU A 521 -13.52 12.63 14.42
N LEU A 522 -12.57 12.99 13.56
CA LEU A 522 -11.14 12.89 13.84
C LEU A 522 -10.73 13.82 14.98
N LYS A 523 -11.30 15.02 15.08
CA LYS A 523 -11.06 15.95 16.20
C LYS A 523 -11.53 15.38 17.53
N GLU A 524 -12.73 14.81 17.56
CA GLU A 524 -13.29 14.20 18.76
C GLU A 524 -12.46 12.98 19.19
N PHE A 525 -12.11 12.12 18.23
CA PHE A 525 -11.24 10.98 18.47
C PHE A 525 -9.87 11.41 19.01
N ALA A 526 -9.23 12.40 18.39
CA ALA A 526 -7.95 12.95 18.82
C ALA A 526 -8.00 13.50 20.25
N LYS A 527 -9.07 14.23 20.59
CA LYS A 527 -9.27 14.79 21.93
C LYS A 527 -9.39 13.69 23.00
N ASN A 528 -10.10 12.61 22.69
CA ASN A 528 -10.43 11.57 23.66
C ASN A 528 -9.30 10.54 23.84
N ASN A 529 -8.56 10.21 22.77
CA ASN A 529 -7.59 9.12 22.78
C ASN A 529 -6.13 9.61 22.78
N PHE A 530 -5.88 10.83 22.32
CA PHE A 530 -4.53 11.39 22.13
C PHE A 530 -4.41 12.81 22.72
N PRO A 531 -4.76 13.04 24.01
CA PRO A 531 -4.87 14.39 24.56
C PRO A 531 -3.57 15.21 24.48
N ASP A 532 -2.42 14.55 24.53
CA ASP A 532 -1.07 15.15 24.51
C ASP A 532 -0.54 15.42 23.10
N SER A 533 -1.11 14.75 22.09
CA SER A 533 -0.63 14.79 20.70
C SER A 533 -1.69 15.19 19.67
N LYS A 534 -2.93 15.47 20.10
CA LYS A 534 -4.09 15.87 19.28
C LYS A 534 -3.91 17.07 18.34
N ALA A 535 -2.82 17.82 18.48
CA ALA A 535 -2.61 19.04 17.70
C ALA A 535 -2.36 18.76 16.20
N ASP A 536 -1.84 17.57 15.86
CA ASP A 536 -1.59 17.14 14.48
C ASP A 536 -1.63 15.61 14.34
N LEU A 537 -2.00 15.10 13.16
CA LEU A 537 -1.98 13.68 12.85
C LEU A 537 -0.60 13.05 13.06
N PHE A 538 0.49 13.69 12.59
CA PHE A 538 1.82 13.10 12.73
C PHE A 538 2.19 12.85 14.20
N ALA A 539 1.74 13.73 15.09
CA ALA A 539 2.03 13.64 16.52
C ALA A 539 1.22 12.51 17.17
N MET A 540 -0.03 12.29 16.74
CA MET A 540 -0.81 11.14 17.18
C MET A 540 -0.18 9.83 16.71
N PHE A 541 0.31 9.77 15.47
CA PHE A 541 1.06 8.61 14.95
C PHE A 541 2.38 8.39 15.70
N MET A 542 3.11 9.46 16.04
CA MET A 542 4.30 9.40 16.88
C MET A 542 4.01 8.71 18.22
N GLN A 543 2.94 9.11 18.91
CA GLN A 543 2.56 8.53 20.20
C GLN A 543 2.02 7.10 20.03
N ASN A 544 1.13 6.87 19.05
CA ASN A 544 0.49 5.57 18.82
C ASN A 544 1.49 4.47 18.44
N ALA A 545 2.53 4.79 17.66
CA ALA A 545 3.55 3.83 17.24
C ALA A 545 4.24 3.13 18.43
N PHE A 546 4.40 3.78 19.59
CA PHE A 546 4.94 3.13 20.79
C PHE A 546 4.03 2.05 21.37
N SER A 547 2.70 2.17 21.18
CA SER A 547 1.75 1.13 21.59
C SER A 547 1.81 -0.12 20.70
N LEU A 548 2.35 0.01 19.49
CA LEU A 548 2.52 -1.09 18.52
C LEU A 548 3.89 -1.76 18.67
N LEU A 549 4.80 -1.23 19.49
CA LEU A 549 6.14 -1.78 19.66
C LEU A 549 6.19 -2.84 20.76
N LYS A 550 7.04 -3.84 20.55
CA LYS A 550 7.56 -4.68 21.63
C LYS A 550 8.33 -3.81 22.63
N GLU A 551 8.57 -4.34 23.83
CA GLU A 551 9.55 -3.74 24.73
C GLU A 551 10.91 -3.68 24.01
N ASN A 552 11.65 -2.58 24.19
CA ASN A 552 12.94 -2.33 23.53
C ASN A 552 12.91 -2.13 22.00
N GLY A 553 11.74 -2.20 21.35
CA GLY A 553 11.61 -1.92 19.93
C GLY A 553 11.88 -0.46 19.56
N PHE A 554 12.03 -0.17 18.27
CA PHE A 554 12.37 1.16 17.76
C PHE A 554 11.21 1.83 17.02
N ASN A 555 10.87 3.05 17.43
CA ASN A 555 10.02 3.94 16.66
C ASN A 555 10.93 4.85 15.82
N ALA A 556 10.79 4.83 14.50
CA ALA A 556 11.62 5.61 13.59
C ALA A 556 10.73 6.41 12.64
N GLN A 557 10.71 7.74 12.77
CA GLN A 557 9.81 8.56 11.95
C GLN A 557 10.45 9.82 11.40
N VAL A 558 9.88 10.30 10.31
CA VAL A 558 10.03 11.68 9.86
C VAL A 558 8.76 12.47 10.17
N ASN A 559 8.91 13.58 10.89
CA ASN A 559 7.78 14.40 11.33
C ASN A 559 8.07 15.89 11.12
N MET A 560 7.02 16.71 11.20
CA MET A 560 7.20 18.17 11.19
C MET A 560 7.95 18.64 12.45
N GLN A 561 8.96 19.49 12.30
CA GLN A 561 9.80 19.94 13.42
C GLN A 561 9.05 20.75 14.50
N SER A 562 7.83 21.18 14.21
CA SER A 562 7.02 22.02 15.11
C SER A 562 6.78 21.38 16.47
N TRP A 563 6.75 20.04 16.57
CA TRP A 563 6.60 19.34 17.84
C TRP A 563 7.75 19.60 18.83
N MET A 564 8.94 19.97 18.34
CA MET A 564 10.09 20.28 19.18
C MET A 564 9.97 21.64 19.86
N PHE A 565 9.12 22.56 19.35
CA PHE A 565 9.15 23.96 19.75
C PHE A 565 7.81 24.50 20.27
N LEU A 566 6.68 24.07 19.69
CA LEU A 566 5.39 24.68 20.02
C LEU A 566 4.87 24.18 21.39
N SER A 567 4.27 25.08 22.17
CA SER A 567 3.69 24.77 23.49
C SER A 567 2.56 23.73 23.41
N SER A 568 1.87 23.62 22.27
CA SER A 568 0.84 22.60 22.04
C SER A 568 1.34 21.16 22.14
N TYR A 569 2.66 20.93 22.11
CA TYR A 569 3.29 19.61 22.20
C TYR A 569 4.13 19.44 23.48
N GLU A 570 4.04 20.34 24.45
CA GLU A 570 4.84 20.26 25.68
C GLU A 570 4.55 18.99 26.48
N ALA A 571 3.27 18.62 26.63
CA ALA A 571 2.88 17.36 27.27
C ALA A 571 3.47 16.13 26.55
N LEU A 572 3.42 16.10 25.22
CA LEU A 572 4.03 15.04 24.41
C LEU A 572 5.54 14.97 24.60
N ARG A 573 6.25 16.12 24.59
CA ARG A 573 7.70 16.16 24.82
C ARG A 573 8.07 15.63 26.20
N ASN A 574 7.38 16.07 27.24
CA ASN A 574 7.61 15.57 28.61
C ASN A 574 7.39 14.06 28.68
N TRP A 575 6.28 13.57 28.11
CA TRP A 575 6.00 12.15 28.04
C TRP A 575 7.12 11.34 27.33
N LEU A 576 7.64 11.82 26.20
CA LEU A 576 8.74 11.18 25.48
C LEU A 576 10.03 11.14 26.33
N LEU A 577 10.39 12.27 26.94
CA LEU A 577 11.61 12.40 27.75
C LEU A 577 11.56 11.57 29.04
N ASP A 578 10.37 11.35 29.60
CA ASP A 578 10.14 10.58 30.82
C ASP A 578 10.06 9.06 30.56
N ASN A 579 9.56 8.64 29.39
CA ASN A 579 9.16 7.24 29.16
C ASN A 579 9.94 6.52 28.05
N LYS A 580 10.73 7.24 27.25
CA LYS A 580 11.40 6.71 26.05
C LYS A 580 12.86 7.16 26.01
N THR A 581 13.62 6.63 25.05
CA THR A 581 15.05 6.96 24.87
C THR A 581 15.32 7.39 23.44
N PHE A 582 15.74 8.64 23.23
CA PHE A 582 16.22 9.08 21.92
C PHE A 582 17.52 8.35 21.58
N ILE A 583 17.60 7.82 20.37
CA ILE A 583 18.80 7.12 19.87
C ILE A 583 19.57 8.02 18.92
N THR A 584 18.87 8.56 17.92
CA THR A 584 19.43 9.53 17.00
C THR A 584 18.35 10.42 16.40
N MET A 585 18.70 11.66 16.08
CA MET A 585 17.81 12.60 15.38
C MET A 585 18.60 13.49 14.42
N ALA A 586 18.12 13.61 13.20
CA ALA A 586 18.56 14.56 12.20
C ALA A 586 17.51 15.68 12.08
N HIS A 587 17.85 16.87 12.60
CA HIS A 587 17.01 18.05 12.50
C HIS A 587 17.18 18.69 11.12
N LEU A 588 16.24 18.42 10.21
CA LEU A 588 16.38 18.74 8.79
C LEU A 588 15.87 20.14 8.44
N GLY A 589 14.90 20.71 9.16
CA GLY A 589 14.34 22.01 8.81
C GLY A 589 13.67 22.04 7.44
N ALA A 590 13.65 23.22 6.80
CA ALA A 590 13.04 23.41 5.49
C ALA A 590 13.83 22.72 4.37
N ARG A 591 13.17 22.51 3.21
CA ARG A 591 13.80 22.05 1.95
C ARG A 591 14.53 20.70 2.05
N ALA A 592 14.12 19.87 3.00
CA ALA A 592 14.60 18.49 3.14
C ALA A 592 14.00 17.55 2.08
N PHE A 593 12.89 17.96 1.45
CA PHE A 593 12.17 17.24 0.42
C PHE A 593 12.26 18.05 -0.87
N GLY A 594 13.10 17.63 -1.83
CA GLY A 594 13.43 18.39 -3.03
C GLY A 594 12.26 18.67 -3.97
N GLN A 595 11.18 17.89 -3.84
CA GLN A 595 9.95 18.04 -4.62
C GLN A 595 9.00 19.10 -4.07
N ILE A 596 9.17 19.52 -2.81
CA ILE A 596 8.34 20.55 -2.19
C ILE A 596 9.03 21.90 -2.38
N SER A 597 8.38 22.81 -3.11
CA SER A 597 8.83 24.19 -3.19
C SER A 597 8.53 24.95 -1.90
N GLY A 598 9.51 25.70 -1.39
CA GLY A 598 9.34 26.62 -0.26
C GLY A 598 9.73 26.04 1.10
N GLU A 599 9.23 26.67 2.17
CA GLU A 599 9.60 26.37 3.57
C GLU A 599 8.40 25.89 4.40
N VAL A 600 7.32 25.50 3.73
CA VAL A 600 6.06 25.08 4.35
C VAL A 600 6.23 23.78 5.14
N VAL A 601 7.03 22.86 4.60
CA VAL A 601 7.34 21.59 5.25
C VAL A 601 8.74 21.66 5.84
N GLN A 602 8.80 21.64 7.17
CA GLN A 602 10.04 21.68 7.94
C GLN A 602 10.07 20.45 8.83
N THR A 603 11.08 19.61 8.70
CA THR A 603 11.04 18.24 9.24
C THR A 603 12.21 17.90 10.13
N THR A 604 12.04 16.81 10.87
CA THR A 604 13.08 16.13 11.63
C THR A 604 12.87 14.62 11.47
N ALA A 605 13.96 13.88 11.31
CA ALA A 605 13.96 12.42 11.22
C ALA A 605 14.63 11.85 12.46
N TRP A 606 13.99 10.91 13.16
CA TRP A 606 14.47 10.43 14.45
C TRP A 606 14.22 8.94 14.64
N VAL A 607 15.01 8.35 15.54
CA VAL A 607 14.81 7.00 16.07
C VAL A 607 14.78 7.07 17.60
N ILE A 608 13.71 6.53 18.19
CA ILE A 608 13.48 6.49 19.64
C ILE A 608 13.20 5.03 20.03
N LYS A 609 13.85 4.56 21.09
CA LYS A 609 13.63 3.24 21.67
C LYS A 609 12.45 3.23 22.63
N ASN A 610 11.65 2.16 22.60
CA ASN A 610 10.52 1.92 23.50
C ASN A 610 10.96 1.41 24.88
N GLN A 611 11.85 2.18 25.51
CA GLN A 611 12.35 1.99 26.87
C GLN A 611 12.98 3.30 27.31
N HIS A 612 12.95 3.62 28.61
CA HIS A 612 13.64 4.78 29.16
C HIS A 612 15.02 4.40 29.72
N SER A 613 16.07 5.14 29.32
CA SER A 613 17.41 5.08 29.89
C SER A 613 17.90 6.50 30.13
N GLU A 614 17.98 6.87 31.41
CA GLU A 614 18.18 8.25 31.87
C GLU A 614 19.50 8.87 31.37
N ARG A 615 20.57 8.07 31.30
CA ARG A 615 21.93 8.52 30.99
C ARG A 615 22.43 8.13 29.61
N TYR A 616 21.53 7.63 28.75
CA TYR A 616 21.89 7.31 27.38
C TYR A 616 22.32 8.59 26.64
N GLN A 617 23.44 8.49 25.90
CA GLN A 617 23.96 9.56 25.05
C GLN A 617 23.49 9.35 23.60
N PRO A 618 22.43 10.05 23.15
CA PRO A 618 22.01 10.07 21.75
C PRO A 618 23.00 10.78 20.83
N VAL A 619 22.87 10.52 19.53
CA VAL A 619 23.58 11.25 18.48
C VAL A 619 22.62 12.13 17.70
N PHE A 620 22.80 13.45 17.77
CA PHE A 620 21.98 14.41 17.06
C PHE A 620 22.76 15.10 15.93
N PHE A 621 22.04 15.45 14.85
CA PHE A 621 22.57 16.23 13.74
C PHE A 621 21.71 17.47 13.53
N ARG A 622 22.34 18.63 13.38
CA ARG A 622 21.66 19.87 12.97
C ARG A 622 21.93 20.15 11.50
N LEU A 623 20.96 19.84 10.64
CA LEU A 623 21.05 19.88 9.18
C LEU A 623 20.04 20.85 8.57
N ILE A 624 19.89 22.03 9.18
CA ILE A 624 18.86 23.00 8.78
C ILE A 624 19.23 23.82 7.54
N ASP A 625 20.53 23.89 7.20
CA ASP A 625 21.03 24.68 6.09
C ASP A 625 21.03 23.91 4.76
N GLY A 626 20.99 24.64 3.64
CA GLY A 626 21.06 24.07 2.30
C GLY A 626 19.78 23.38 1.78
N ARG A 627 19.91 22.71 0.63
CA ARG A 627 18.86 21.86 0.02
C ARG A 627 19.11 20.39 0.37
N GLU A 628 18.18 19.52 0.00
CA GLU A 628 18.25 18.06 0.22
C GLU A 628 19.64 17.44 0.03
N GLU A 629 20.30 17.66 -1.12
CA GLU A 629 21.62 17.07 -1.40
C GLU A 629 22.72 17.53 -0.44
N VAL A 630 22.65 18.77 0.03
CA VAL A 630 23.61 19.30 1.01
C VAL A 630 23.38 18.63 2.36
N LYS A 631 22.11 18.49 2.79
CA LYS A 631 21.74 17.85 4.05
C LYS A 631 22.16 16.37 4.05
N LYS A 632 21.91 15.66 2.95
CA LYS A 632 22.35 14.29 2.72
C LYS A 632 23.87 14.17 2.83
N SER A 633 24.60 15.03 2.11
CA SER A 633 26.07 15.05 2.13
C SER A 633 26.62 15.36 3.53
N ASP A 634 26.03 16.32 4.24
CA ASP A 634 26.47 16.70 5.58
C ASP A 634 26.19 15.61 6.62
N LEU A 635 25.09 14.86 6.49
CA LEU A 635 24.81 13.68 7.32
C LEU A 635 25.86 12.58 7.09
N LEU A 636 26.19 12.28 5.82
CA LEU A 636 27.21 11.28 5.46
C LEU A 636 28.61 11.68 5.94
N LEU A 637 28.94 12.98 5.83
CA LEU A 637 30.20 13.55 6.32
C LEU A 637 30.21 13.80 7.84
N ARG A 638 29.14 13.43 8.56
CA ARG A 638 28.98 13.60 10.01
C ARG A 638 29.20 15.04 10.51
N LYS A 639 28.80 16.03 9.71
CA LYS A 639 28.89 17.45 10.10
C LYS A 639 27.77 17.82 11.09
N ASN A 640 28.02 18.85 11.89
CA ASN A 640 27.04 19.40 12.85
C ASN A 640 26.46 18.34 13.80
N ILE A 641 27.32 17.43 14.26
CA ILE A 641 27.01 16.35 15.20
C ILE A 641 27.04 16.85 16.65
N PHE A 642 26.11 16.36 17.47
CA PHE A 642 26.01 16.60 18.90
C PHE A 642 25.76 15.26 19.61
N ASP A 643 26.76 14.76 20.31
CA ASP A 643 26.79 13.41 20.92
C ASP A 643 27.18 13.43 22.40
N LYS A 644 27.37 14.62 22.98
CA LYS A 644 27.76 14.83 24.40
C LYS A 644 26.60 15.22 25.32
N PHE A 645 25.38 15.23 24.79
CA PHE A 645 24.17 15.62 25.52
C PHE A 645 23.35 14.37 25.83
N THR A 646 22.74 14.37 27.00
CA THR A 646 21.70 13.41 27.37
C THR A 646 20.33 13.98 27.03
N GLN A 647 19.32 13.11 26.88
CA GLN A 647 17.97 13.63 26.65
C GLN A 647 17.42 14.44 27.84
N HIS A 648 17.94 14.20 29.05
CA HIS A 648 17.54 14.93 30.24
C HIS A 648 17.91 16.42 30.14
N ASP A 649 18.96 16.76 29.39
CA ASP A 649 19.39 18.15 29.19
C ASP A 649 18.29 18.99 28.50
N PHE A 650 17.37 18.36 27.76
CA PHE A 650 16.22 19.03 27.15
C PHE A 650 15.07 19.34 28.11
N LYS A 651 15.04 18.80 29.34
CA LYS A 651 14.02 19.18 30.34
C LYS A 651 14.28 20.56 30.93
N ASN A 652 15.47 21.11 30.74
CA ASN A 652 15.92 22.38 31.30
C ASN A 652 15.77 23.56 30.30
N ILE A 653 15.13 23.32 29.15
CA ILE A 653 14.89 24.26 28.05
C ILE A 653 13.39 24.37 27.84
#